data_AF-A0A1X2I362-F1
#
_entry.id   AF-A0A1X2I362-F1
#
_cell.length_a   1.000
_cell.length_b   1.000
_cell.length_c   1.000
_cell.angle_alpha   90.00
_cell.angle_beta   90.00
_cell.angle_gamma   90.00
#
_symmetry.space_group_name_H-M   'P 1'
#
loop_
_entity.id
_entity.type
_entity.pdbx_description
1 polymer ?
#
loop_
_entity_poly.entity_id
_entity_poly.type
_entity_poly.pdbx_seq_one_letter_code
_entity_poly.pdbx_strand_id
1 'polypeptide(L)'
;MEEKSFGVVLVDIHKAANDNEIHCVERPLTDGDLKYVAISYRWGELAESVLDTNLGYVANVRSFDLNDFYTLCKTMTQERDLQEMDYVWVDAICVDQTDDERKKATIYRMTDIYEKASFILAVPDLHLRYLKDVNIKNKEIIDCSAQLGFYIYHLIHENIDRLVALDEQWLDSIGVPKNRALRQMLSKYASSHFVDGLTKYKVNDVDYNPNDALEHIQKAVLGTHAPHRRSDFVSIDDSVKSSAYGLDRTKSHQATTTKSQDNKNEPVHHDWPYHVIKQVTNDKWKQLISQRNNSIILSMGFLEDLVKDWSSRVWVINEYSIANRKNKLKYWFIQLQQHQHHQAAAADDFSFFKFDSNDLLSSRTQHNIIFGTRSSYHQLTIKSNLIFEQFRKTMLRQLNQQSFLEMILKSKATRNDDRFHAILPLSKYKNKVHYSKDVVDQWNIRSVVGVKLKLFELMDTKDKLDLLFLSCMSSNKSMVMPTFASTLIDWPAPGKYATMDDDGSGGGEIYPCNFDLTNDATIMLFPSTTTSSDCKKSITTLTSFNKLNLKPLEYYTCNNPIFAQTAFEKNRTQCQRLGLDDPNDQLDMVCIPSYGDSDIKALRHNSDFEIRQMFLIGSLMKNKWMVIIASSIFTLIDTDPTWTLHYVNSSNIGFDIY
;
A
#
# COMPACT_ATOMS: atom_id res chain seq x y z
N MET A 1 -40.16 28.17 3.34
CA MET A 1 -39.36 28.41 2.12
C MET A 1 -39.03 27.04 1.56
N GLU A 2 -39.47 26.73 0.36
CA GLU A 2 -39.03 25.50 -0.31
C GLU A 2 -37.54 25.64 -0.62
N GLU A 3 -36.74 24.74 -0.08
CA GLU A 3 -35.30 24.71 -0.34
C GLU A 3 -35.12 24.35 -1.82
N LYS A 4 -34.59 25.29 -2.62
CA LYS A 4 -34.37 25.08 -4.05
C LYS A 4 -33.46 23.85 -4.21
N SER A 5 -33.92 22.85 -4.96
CA SER A 5 -33.14 21.65 -5.20
C SER A 5 -31.79 21.99 -5.85
N PHE A 6 -30.73 21.35 -5.38
CA PHE A 6 -29.39 21.54 -5.91
C PHE A 6 -29.32 20.97 -7.34
N GLY A 7 -28.95 21.80 -8.32
CA GLY A 7 -28.69 21.39 -9.69
C GLY A 7 -27.28 20.80 -9.82
N VAL A 8 -27.17 19.60 -10.38
CA VAL A 8 -25.91 18.96 -10.74
C VAL A 8 -25.71 19.08 -12.26
N VAL A 9 -24.53 19.52 -12.67
CA VAL A 9 -24.13 19.54 -14.08
C VAL A 9 -23.51 18.19 -14.44
N LEU A 10 -23.89 17.63 -15.59
CA LEU A 10 -23.46 16.32 -16.06
C LEU A 10 -23.09 16.39 -17.55
N VAL A 11 -22.18 15.52 -18.00
CA VAL A 11 -21.80 15.36 -19.41
C VAL A 11 -22.60 14.21 -20.02
N ASP A 12 -23.14 14.41 -21.22
CA ASP A 12 -23.80 13.38 -22.03
C ASP A 12 -22.77 12.35 -22.55
N ILE A 13 -22.89 11.09 -22.10
CA ILE A 13 -21.95 10.02 -22.44
C ILE A 13 -21.99 9.70 -23.93
N HIS A 14 -23.17 9.70 -24.55
CA HIS A 14 -23.34 9.26 -25.93
C HIS A 14 -22.78 10.29 -26.91
N LYS A 15 -22.99 11.58 -26.67
CA LYS A 15 -22.37 12.65 -27.48
C LYS A 15 -20.85 12.66 -27.32
N ALA A 16 -20.34 12.49 -26.11
CA ALA A 16 -18.90 12.38 -25.87
C ALA A 16 -18.30 11.15 -26.56
N ALA A 17 -18.99 10.02 -26.55
CA ALA A 17 -18.52 8.77 -27.15
C ALA A 17 -18.56 8.73 -28.68
N ASN A 18 -19.62 9.28 -29.29
CA ASN A 18 -19.89 9.15 -30.73
C ASN A 18 -19.39 10.37 -31.52
N ASP A 19 -19.56 11.57 -30.97
CA ASP A 19 -19.32 12.82 -31.66
C ASP A 19 -18.03 13.52 -31.18
N ASN A 20 -17.38 12.98 -30.14
CA ASN A 20 -16.27 13.62 -29.43
C ASN A 20 -16.64 15.04 -28.98
N GLU A 21 -17.91 15.25 -28.56
CA GLU A 21 -18.44 16.53 -28.12
C GLU A 21 -18.71 16.49 -26.61
N ILE A 22 -18.25 17.52 -25.87
CA ILE A 22 -18.63 17.71 -24.48
C ILE A 22 -19.94 18.49 -24.44
N HIS A 23 -21.05 17.78 -24.22
CA HIS A 23 -22.36 18.38 -24.06
C HIS A 23 -22.81 18.29 -22.59
N CYS A 24 -22.89 19.44 -21.92
CA CYS A 24 -23.27 19.50 -20.51
C CYS A 24 -24.78 19.78 -20.35
N VAL A 25 -25.40 19.15 -19.36
CA VAL A 25 -26.79 19.39 -18.93
C VAL A 25 -26.86 19.62 -17.43
N GLU A 26 -27.77 20.49 -16.97
CA GLU A 26 -28.06 20.67 -15.54
C GLU A 26 -29.34 19.90 -15.17
N ARG A 27 -29.27 19.06 -14.11
CA ARG A 27 -30.40 18.26 -13.61
C ARG A 27 -30.54 18.42 -12.10
N PRO A 28 -31.76 18.37 -11.52
CA PRO A 28 -31.92 18.33 -10.07
C PRO A 28 -31.28 17.06 -9.51
N LEU A 29 -30.38 17.18 -8.53
CA LEU A 29 -29.75 16.01 -7.90
C LEU A 29 -30.78 15.14 -7.13
N THR A 30 -31.96 15.67 -6.83
CA THR A 30 -33.06 14.95 -6.17
C THR A 30 -33.99 14.21 -7.14
N ASP A 31 -33.73 14.29 -8.44
CA ASP A 31 -34.49 13.56 -9.45
C ASP A 31 -34.25 12.05 -9.29
N GLY A 32 -35.34 11.30 -9.05
CA GLY A 32 -35.29 9.86 -8.74
C GLY A 32 -34.88 8.99 -9.93
N ASP A 33 -35.06 9.49 -11.15
CA ASP A 33 -34.74 8.79 -12.39
C ASP A 33 -33.34 9.13 -12.92
N LEU A 34 -32.60 10.00 -12.21
CA LEU A 34 -31.28 10.45 -12.64
C LEU A 34 -30.23 9.35 -12.48
N LYS A 35 -29.89 8.68 -13.59
CA LYS A 35 -28.81 7.70 -13.69
C LYS A 35 -27.54 8.36 -14.22
N TYR A 36 -26.43 8.24 -13.49
CA TYR A 36 -25.14 8.73 -13.95
C TYR A 36 -23.98 7.98 -13.30
N VAL A 37 -22.82 8.05 -13.95
CA VAL A 37 -21.53 7.57 -13.43
C VAL A 37 -20.75 8.75 -12.87
N ALA A 38 -20.18 8.64 -11.67
CA ALA A 38 -19.21 9.61 -11.17
C ALA A 38 -17.79 9.09 -11.38
N ILE A 39 -16.90 9.89 -11.96
CA ILE A 39 -15.50 9.50 -12.19
C ILE A 39 -14.65 9.92 -11.00
N SER A 40 -13.95 8.95 -10.41
CA SER A 40 -12.86 9.19 -9.46
C SER A 40 -11.51 9.07 -10.17
N TYR A 41 -10.69 10.09 -10.12
CA TYR A 41 -9.43 10.13 -10.87
C TYR A 41 -8.41 11.07 -10.22
N ARG A 42 -7.19 11.09 -10.77
CA ARG A 42 -6.08 11.93 -10.29
C ARG A 42 -6.18 13.37 -10.80
N TRP A 43 -6.18 14.35 -9.89
CA TRP A 43 -6.21 15.77 -10.28
C TRP A 43 -4.86 16.32 -10.78
N GLY A 44 -4.93 17.10 -11.87
CA GLY A 44 -3.90 18.02 -12.36
C GLY A 44 -2.70 17.37 -13.04
N GLU A 45 -1.99 18.21 -13.82
CA GLU A 45 -0.61 18.11 -14.36
C GLU A 45 -0.49 18.22 -15.90
N LEU A 46 -1.61 18.35 -16.62
CA LEU A 46 -1.61 18.63 -18.06
C LEU A 46 -1.71 20.12 -18.38
N ALA A 47 -1.35 20.45 -19.62
CA ALA A 47 -1.64 21.74 -20.21
C ALA A 47 -3.17 21.99 -20.22
N GLU A 48 -3.55 23.25 -19.99
CA GLU A 48 -4.94 23.64 -19.90
C GLU A 48 -5.68 23.47 -21.22
N SER A 49 -6.76 22.71 -21.19
CA SER A 49 -7.76 22.62 -22.25
C SER A 49 -9.00 23.39 -21.83
N VAL A 50 -9.45 24.29 -22.68
CA VAL A 50 -10.59 25.18 -22.43
C VAL A 50 -11.77 24.68 -23.24
N LEU A 51 -12.92 24.47 -22.60
CA LEU A 51 -14.15 24.05 -23.27
C LEU A 51 -15.36 24.85 -22.80
N ASP A 52 -16.24 25.21 -23.72
CA ASP A 52 -17.52 25.84 -23.40
C ASP A 52 -18.55 24.77 -23.00
N THR A 53 -19.16 24.92 -21.84
CA THR A 53 -20.17 23.96 -21.35
C THR A 53 -21.57 24.24 -21.92
N ASN A 54 -21.77 25.38 -22.60
CA ASN A 54 -23.08 25.90 -23.00
C ASN A 54 -24.04 26.17 -21.82
N LEU A 55 -23.55 26.17 -20.58
CA LEU A 55 -24.31 26.48 -19.36
C LEU A 55 -23.90 27.81 -18.74
N GLY A 56 -23.22 28.67 -19.52
CA GLY A 56 -22.80 30.01 -19.09
C GLY A 56 -21.46 30.06 -18.36
N TYR A 57 -20.68 28.98 -18.38
CA TYR A 57 -19.29 28.97 -17.91
C TYR A 57 -18.39 28.11 -18.81
N VAL A 58 -17.10 28.38 -18.71
CA VAL A 58 -16.04 27.70 -19.45
C VAL A 58 -15.28 26.80 -18.48
N ALA A 59 -15.16 25.52 -18.81
CA ALA A 59 -14.40 24.57 -18.00
C ALA A 59 -12.94 24.54 -18.44
N ASN A 60 -12.04 24.55 -17.44
CA ASN A 60 -10.60 24.52 -17.61
C ASN A 60 -10.06 23.15 -17.18
N VAL A 61 -9.95 22.23 -18.13
CA VAL A 61 -9.51 20.85 -17.88
C VAL A 61 -7.99 20.81 -17.90
N ARG A 62 -7.38 20.54 -16.74
CA ARG A 62 -5.92 20.38 -16.57
C ARG A 62 -5.50 19.00 -16.07
N SER A 63 -6.46 18.11 -15.89
CA SER A 63 -6.23 16.83 -15.22
C SER A 63 -6.15 15.64 -16.15
N PHE A 64 -6.76 15.71 -17.34
CA PHE A 64 -6.75 14.63 -18.33
C PHE A 64 -6.87 15.18 -19.75
N ASP A 65 -6.47 14.35 -20.73
CA ASP A 65 -6.65 14.66 -22.16
C ASP A 65 -8.10 14.35 -22.57
N LEU A 66 -8.72 15.23 -23.36
CA LEU A 66 -10.10 15.02 -23.79
C LEU A 66 -10.27 13.75 -24.65
N ASN A 67 -9.25 13.34 -25.42
CA ASN A 67 -9.32 12.11 -26.20
C ASN A 67 -9.36 10.86 -25.30
N ASP A 68 -8.61 10.88 -24.18
CA ASP A 68 -8.67 9.81 -23.19
C ASP A 68 -10.07 9.75 -22.55
N PHE A 69 -10.70 10.91 -22.29
CA PHE A 69 -12.06 11.00 -21.78
C PHE A 69 -13.14 10.52 -22.78
N TYR A 70 -13.05 10.89 -24.06
CA TYR A 70 -13.96 10.38 -25.10
C TYR A 70 -13.83 8.86 -25.26
N THR A 71 -12.59 8.37 -25.23
CA THR A 71 -12.26 6.94 -25.27
C THR A 71 -12.89 6.19 -24.08
N LEU A 72 -12.85 6.79 -22.89
CA LEU A 72 -13.52 6.27 -21.70
C LEU A 72 -15.05 6.24 -21.85
N CYS A 73 -15.67 7.31 -22.34
CA CYS A 73 -17.12 7.37 -22.57
C CYS A 73 -17.56 6.30 -23.56
N LYS A 74 -16.78 6.09 -24.63
CA LYS A 74 -17.03 5.00 -25.59
C LYS A 74 -17.00 3.63 -24.91
N THR A 75 -16.05 3.38 -24.00
CA THR A 75 -16.03 2.13 -23.20
C THR A 75 -17.27 2.01 -22.32
N MET A 76 -17.75 3.10 -21.71
CA MET A 76 -19.00 3.10 -20.92
C MET A 76 -20.20 2.67 -21.76
N THR A 77 -20.32 3.16 -23.01
CA THR A 77 -21.42 2.75 -23.90
C THR A 77 -21.39 1.27 -24.32
N GLN A 78 -20.23 0.62 -24.18
CA GLN A 78 -20.04 -0.78 -24.56
C GLN A 78 -20.15 -1.73 -23.37
N GLU A 79 -19.97 -1.23 -22.15
CA GLU A 79 -19.96 -2.06 -20.96
C GLU A 79 -21.38 -2.35 -20.45
N ARG A 80 -21.65 -3.62 -20.16
CA ARG A 80 -23.00 -4.12 -19.88
C ARG A 80 -23.73 -3.38 -18.75
N ASP A 81 -23.05 -3.03 -17.66
CA ASP A 81 -23.73 -2.35 -16.54
C ASP A 81 -23.80 -0.83 -16.72
N LEU A 82 -22.96 -0.24 -17.59
CA LEU A 82 -22.90 1.20 -17.83
C LEU A 82 -23.59 1.66 -19.13
N GLN A 83 -23.94 0.75 -20.04
CA GLN A 83 -24.58 1.08 -21.32
C GLN A 83 -25.94 1.81 -21.17
N GLU A 84 -26.62 1.66 -20.03
CA GLU A 84 -27.87 2.38 -19.72
C GLU A 84 -27.65 3.74 -19.04
N MET A 85 -26.40 4.15 -18.86
CA MET A 85 -26.08 5.44 -18.23
C MET A 85 -26.03 6.52 -19.31
N ASP A 86 -26.92 7.50 -19.20
CA ASP A 86 -26.95 8.64 -20.14
C ASP A 86 -25.86 9.66 -19.83
N TYR A 87 -25.43 9.74 -18.56
CA TYR A 87 -24.65 10.85 -18.05
C TYR A 87 -23.44 10.42 -17.24
N VAL A 88 -22.40 11.26 -17.29
CA VAL A 88 -21.20 11.14 -16.46
C VAL A 88 -20.90 12.46 -15.75
N TRP A 89 -20.52 12.36 -14.47
CA TRP A 89 -20.04 13.46 -13.67
C TRP A 89 -18.52 13.39 -13.53
N VAL A 90 -17.84 14.48 -13.92
CA VAL A 90 -16.40 14.67 -13.74
C VAL A 90 -16.15 16.11 -13.33
N ASP A 91 -15.61 16.32 -12.13
CA ASP A 91 -15.48 17.63 -11.50
C ASP A 91 -14.71 18.68 -12.33
N ALA A 92 -13.72 18.27 -13.12
CA ALA A 92 -12.97 19.17 -14.00
C ALA A 92 -13.84 19.84 -15.09
N ILE A 93 -14.99 19.23 -15.43
CA ILE A 93 -15.93 19.74 -16.43
C ILE A 93 -17.21 20.24 -15.75
N CYS A 94 -17.76 19.46 -14.82
CA CYS A 94 -19.07 19.66 -14.22
C CYS A 94 -19.11 20.72 -13.11
N VAL A 95 -17.95 21.21 -12.65
CA VAL A 95 -17.87 22.27 -11.63
C VAL A 95 -17.42 23.55 -12.30
N ASP A 96 -18.20 24.62 -12.13
CA ASP A 96 -17.81 25.97 -12.53
C ASP A 96 -16.59 26.40 -11.73
N GLN A 97 -15.40 26.30 -12.33
CA GLN A 97 -14.14 26.66 -11.69
C GLN A 97 -13.92 28.18 -11.62
N THR A 98 -14.76 28.97 -12.29
CA THR A 98 -14.63 30.43 -12.42
C THR A 98 -15.46 31.20 -11.40
N ASP A 99 -16.56 30.62 -10.92
CA ASP A 99 -17.40 31.14 -9.85
C ASP A 99 -17.06 30.45 -8.52
N ASP A 100 -16.35 31.15 -7.64
CA ASP A 100 -15.93 30.63 -6.33
C ASP A 100 -17.09 30.18 -5.44
N GLU A 101 -18.25 30.84 -5.52
CA GLU A 101 -19.41 30.49 -4.69
C GLU A 101 -20.10 29.24 -5.21
N ARG A 102 -20.30 29.13 -6.53
CA ARG A 102 -20.81 27.90 -7.16
C ARG A 102 -19.86 26.73 -6.97
N LYS A 103 -18.56 26.94 -7.18
CA LYS A 103 -17.52 25.94 -6.94
C LYS A 103 -17.58 25.42 -5.51
N LYS A 104 -17.59 26.31 -4.52
CA LYS A 104 -17.71 25.93 -3.10
C LYS A 104 -19.00 25.17 -2.84
N ALA A 105 -20.13 25.66 -3.34
CA ALA A 105 -21.43 25.00 -3.17
C ALA A 105 -21.42 23.58 -3.72
N THR A 106 -20.89 23.35 -4.93
CA THR A 106 -20.78 22.02 -5.52
C THR A 106 -19.80 21.13 -4.76
N ILE A 107 -18.66 21.65 -4.34
CA ILE A 107 -17.69 20.92 -3.49
C ILE A 107 -18.37 20.43 -2.20
N TYR A 108 -19.23 21.25 -1.58
CA TYR A 108 -19.97 20.85 -0.37
C TYR A 108 -21.01 19.75 -0.64
N ARG A 109 -21.44 19.58 -1.88
CA ARG A 109 -22.36 18.53 -2.29
C ARG A 109 -21.65 17.33 -2.94
N MET A 110 -20.31 17.28 -3.00
CA MET A 110 -19.59 16.16 -3.61
C MET A 110 -19.96 14.82 -2.99
N THR A 111 -20.04 14.74 -1.66
CA THR A 111 -20.48 13.51 -0.98
C THR A 111 -21.86 13.07 -1.49
N ASP A 112 -22.83 13.98 -1.61
CA ASP A 112 -24.16 13.66 -2.12
C ASP A 112 -24.14 13.24 -3.59
N ILE A 113 -23.31 13.89 -4.42
CA ILE A 113 -23.13 13.56 -5.84
C ILE A 113 -22.56 12.15 -5.97
N TYR A 114 -21.51 11.80 -5.24
CA TYR A 114 -20.96 10.44 -5.26
C TYR A 114 -21.93 9.41 -4.66
N GLU A 115 -22.65 9.77 -3.58
CA GLU A 115 -23.60 8.87 -2.95
C GLU A 115 -24.79 8.54 -3.85
N LYS A 116 -25.23 9.48 -4.69
CA LYS A 116 -26.37 9.31 -5.61
C LYS A 116 -25.99 8.72 -6.96
N ALA A 117 -24.71 8.76 -7.35
CA ALA A 117 -24.25 8.12 -8.57
C ALA A 117 -24.65 6.63 -8.62
N SER A 118 -25.00 6.16 -9.82
CA SER A 118 -25.31 4.75 -10.06
C SER A 118 -24.06 3.89 -9.88
N PHE A 119 -22.93 4.38 -10.38
CA PHE A 119 -21.60 3.79 -10.22
C PHE A 119 -20.55 4.87 -9.95
N ILE A 120 -19.49 4.48 -9.27
CA ILE A 120 -18.27 5.28 -9.15
C ILE A 120 -17.19 4.55 -9.94
N LEU A 121 -16.68 5.20 -10.98
CA LEU A 121 -15.64 4.63 -11.85
C LEU A 121 -14.28 5.24 -11.48
N ALA A 122 -13.42 4.44 -10.86
CA ALA A 122 -12.04 4.78 -10.60
C ALA A 122 -11.19 4.63 -11.87
N VAL A 123 -10.52 5.71 -12.29
CA VAL A 123 -9.64 5.72 -13.46
C VAL A 123 -8.27 6.29 -13.06
N PRO A 124 -7.39 5.46 -12.44
CA PRO A 124 -6.11 5.93 -11.89
C PRO A 124 -5.19 6.58 -12.92
N ASP A 125 -5.29 6.17 -14.19
CA ASP A 125 -4.45 6.63 -15.29
C ASP A 125 -5.18 7.55 -16.28
N LEU A 126 -6.28 8.21 -15.89
CA LEU A 126 -7.01 9.13 -16.78
C LEU A 126 -6.13 10.28 -17.32
N HIS A 127 -5.02 10.56 -16.65
CA HIS A 127 -3.98 11.51 -17.03
C HIS A 127 -2.84 10.84 -17.84
N LEU A 128 -3.17 9.84 -18.66
CA LEU A 128 -2.22 8.96 -19.34
C LEU A 128 -1.21 9.74 -20.19
N ARG A 129 -1.68 10.80 -20.86
CA ARG A 129 -0.81 11.68 -21.66
C ARG A 129 0.34 12.27 -20.85
N TYR A 130 0.06 12.76 -19.65
CA TYR A 130 1.09 13.33 -18.77
C TYR A 130 2.11 12.25 -18.38
N LEU A 131 1.64 11.05 -18.02
CA LEU A 131 2.51 9.94 -17.64
C LEU A 131 3.50 9.58 -18.76
N LYS A 132 3.07 9.64 -20.03
CA LYS A 132 3.94 9.44 -21.20
C LYS A 132 4.94 10.58 -21.38
N ASP A 133 4.53 11.82 -21.16
CA ASP A 133 5.33 13.01 -21.46
C ASP A 133 6.41 13.30 -20.38
N VAL A 134 6.19 12.90 -19.12
CA VAL A 134 7.14 13.18 -18.02
C VAL A 134 8.34 12.23 -17.97
N ASN A 135 8.18 10.99 -18.44
CA ASN A 135 9.23 9.98 -18.33
C ASN A 135 9.21 9.00 -19.50
N ILE A 136 10.32 8.95 -20.26
CA ILE A 136 10.48 8.03 -21.40
C ILE A 136 10.25 6.58 -20.99
N LYS A 137 10.69 6.16 -19.80
CA LYS A 137 10.47 4.79 -19.31
C LYS A 137 8.98 4.53 -19.06
N ASN A 138 8.23 5.50 -18.56
CA ASN A 138 6.78 5.34 -18.39
C ASN A 138 6.12 5.18 -19.74
N LYS A 139 6.52 5.97 -20.75
CA LYS A 139 6.01 5.83 -22.11
C LYS A 139 6.26 4.42 -22.67
N GLU A 140 7.49 3.89 -22.54
CA GLU A 140 7.83 2.53 -22.96
C GLU A 140 6.96 1.47 -22.25
N ILE A 141 6.78 1.60 -20.93
CA ILE A 141 5.94 0.67 -20.15
C ILE A 141 4.48 0.76 -20.59
N ILE A 142 3.94 1.96 -20.81
CA ILE A 142 2.56 2.17 -21.24
C ILE A 142 2.34 1.61 -22.65
N ASP A 143 3.26 1.87 -23.58
CA ASP A 143 3.15 1.38 -24.95
C ASP A 143 3.25 -0.17 -24.99
N CYS A 144 4.09 -0.77 -24.14
CA CYS A 144 4.11 -2.23 -23.93
C CYS A 144 2.82 -2.75 -23.26
N SER A 145 2.29 -2.03 -22.27
CA SER A 145 1.05 -2.36 -21.57
C SER A 145 -0.13 -2.40 -22.54
N ALA A 146 -0.20 -1.43 -23.46
CA ALA A 146 -1.22 -1.39 -24.51
C ALA A 146 -1.17 -2.63 -25.41
N GLN A 147 0.03 -3.07 -25.83
CA GLN A 147 0.22 -4.29 -26.64
C GLN A 147 -0.18 -5.56 -25.89
N LEU A 148 0.01 -5.57 -24.58
CA LEU A 148 -0.33 -6.67 -23.69
C LEU A 148 -1.70 -6.51 -23.01
N GLY A 149 -2.48 -5.48 -23.37
CA GLY A 149 -3.66 -5.05 -22.61
C GLY A 149 -4.68 -6.17 -22.43
N PHE A 150 -4.89 -6.99 -23.47
CA PHE A 150 -5.77 -8.16 -23.44
C PHE A 150 -5.28 -9.23 -22.46
N TYR A 151 -3.96 -9.50 -22.43
CA TYR A 151 -3.38 -10.47 -21.51
C TYR A 151 -3.42 -9.95 -20.06
N ILE A 152 -3.07 -8.69 -19.84
CA ILE A 152 -3.08 -8.04 -18.52
C ILE A 152 -4.50 -7.99 -17.96
N TYR A 153 -5.51 -7.68 -18.78
CA TYR A 153 -6.91 -7.70 -18.38
C TYR A 153 -7.32 -9.07 -17.82
N HIS A 154 -7.07 -10.15 -18.57
CA HIS A 154 -7.38 -11.49 -18.11
C HIS A 154 -6.52 -11.95 -16.93
N LEU A 155 -5.30 -11.41 -16.80
CA LEU A 155 -4.44 -11.65 -15.64
C LEU A 155 -5.06 -11.04 -14.38
N ILE A 156 -5.56 -9.81 -14.46
CA ILE A 156 -6.24 -9.13 -13.35
C ILE A 156 -7.56 -9.85 -12.98
N HIS A 157 -8.28 -10.37 -13.98
CA HIS A 157 -9.52 -11.13 -13.79
C HIS A 157 -9.32 -12.59 -13.36
N GLU A 158 -8.08 -13.08 -13.26
CA GLU A 158 -7.77 -14.48 -12.99
C GLU A 158 -8.43 -15.47 -14.00
N ASN A 159 -8.64 -15.06 -15.26
CA ASN A 159 -9.21 -15.92 -16.31
C ASN A 159 -8.16 -16.92 -16.82
N ILE A 160 -7.79 -17.90 -15.99
CA ILE A 160 -6.66 -18.82 -16.23
C ILE A 160 -6.77 -19.53 -17.57
N ASP A 161 -7.94 -20.07 -17.92
CA ASP A 161 -8.14 -20.79 -19.17
C ASP A 161 -7.88 -19.90 -20.40
N ARG A 162 -8.30 -18.63 -20.31
CA ARG A 162 -8.07 -17.65 -21.37
C ARG A 162 -6.60 -17.26 -21.46
N LEU A 163 -5.91 -17.11 -20.33
CA LEU A 163 -4.48 -16.82 -20.29
C LEU A 163 -3.64 -17.96 -20.87
N VAL A 164 -4.00 -19.22 -20.57
CA VAL A 164 -3.37 -20.39 -21.18
C VAL A 164 -3.54 -20.36 -22.71
N ALA A 165 -4.76 -20.08 -23.20
CA ALA A 165 -5.02 -19.96 -24.63
C ALA A 165 -4.21 -18.83 -25.29
N LEU A 166 -4.07 -17.68 -24.61
CA LEU A 166 -3.26 -16.56 -25.08
C LEU A 166 -1.77 -16.89 -25.10
N ASP A 167 -1.26 -17.59 -24.07
CA ASP A 167 0.12 -18.06 -24.04
C ASP A 167 0.40 -19.00 -25.23
N GLU A 168 -0.49 -19.95 -25.52
CA GLU A 168 -0.37 -20.85 -26.67
C GLU A 168 -0.43 -20.12 -28.03
N GLN A 169 -1.37 -19.18 -28.18
CA GLN A 169 -1.49 -18.36 -29.39
C GLN A 169 -0.26 -17.48 -29.61
N TRP A 170 0.27 -16.92 -28.53
CA TRP A 170 1.46 -16.08 -28.61
C TRP A 170 2.72 -16.92 -28.93
N LEU A 171 2.88 -18.11 -28.33
CA LEU A 171 3.95 -19.06 -28.67
C LEU A 171 3.91 -19.46 -30.15
N ASP A 172 2.71 -19.67 -30.71
CA ASP A 172 2.52 -19.87 -32.15
C ASP A 172 3.05 -18.67 -32.96
N SER A 173 2.72 -17.44 -32.55
CA SER A 173 3.08 -16.22 -33.27
C SER A 173 4.60 -15.95 -33.32
N ILE A 174 5.35 -16.37 -32.30
CA ILE A 174 6.80 -16.22 -32.24
C ILE A 174 7.56 -17.44 -32.77
N GLY A 175 6.85 -18.44 -33.32
CA GLY A 175 7.44 -19.60 -33.98
C GLY A 175 8.00 -20.65 -33.02
N VAL A 176 7.51 -20.73 -31.77
CA VAL A 176 7.90 -21.81 -30.85
C VAL A 176 7.30 -23.13 -31.36
N PRO A 177 8.08 -24.23 -31.44
CA PRO A 177 7.59 -25.51 -31.95
C PRO A 177 6.28 -25.95 -31.28
N LYS A 178 5.33 -26.48 -32.07
CA LYS A 178 4.05 -27.04 -31.59
C LYS A 178 4.21 -28.39 -30.86
N ASN A 179 5.44 -28.75 -30.51
CA ASN A 179 5.70 -29.97 -29.77
C ASN A 179 5.12 -29.84 -28.35
N ARG A 180 4.18 -30.74 -28.03
CA ARG A 180 3.47 -30.75 -26.75
C ARG A 180 4.41 -30.86 -25.54
N ALA A 181 5.43 -31.71 -25.60
CA ALA A 181 6.38 -31.88 -24.50
C ALA A 181 7.19 -30.60 -24.25
N LEU A 182 7.61 -29.90 -25.31
CA LEU A 182 8.35 -28.64 -25.17
C LEU A 182 7.49 -27.56 -24.52
N ARG A 183 6.25 -27.40 -24.99
CA ARG A 183 5.32 -26.40 -24.42
C ARG A 183 4.93 -26.72 -22.98
N GLN A 184 4.74 -28.00 -22.66
CA GLN A 184 4.55 -28.44 -21.28
C GLN A 184 5.79 -28.14 -20.41
N MET A 185 7.00 -28.34 -20.93
CA MET A 185 8.23 -27.98 -20.22
C MET A 185 8.34 -26.46 -20.01
N LEU A 186 8.03 -25.65 -21.03
CA LEU A 186 8.02 -24.18 -20.90
C LEU A 186 7.00 -23.72 -19.86
N SER A 187 5.76 -24.21 -19.93
CA SER A 187 4.72 -23.88 -18.97
C SER A 187 5.09 -24.32 -17.54
N LYS A 188 5.66 -25.51 -17.38
CA LYS A 188 5.99 -26.09 -16.06
C LYS A 188 7.27 -25.51 -15.45
N TYR A 189 8.35 -25.49 -16.21
CA TYR A 189 9.71 -25.17 -15.72
C TYR A 189 10.14 -23.74 -16.00
N ALA A 190 9.60 -23.07 -17.02
CA ALA A 190 9.72 -21.61 -17.19
C ALA A 190 8.47 -20.90 -16.68
N SER A 191 7.80 -21.48 -15.67
CA SER A 191 6.49 -21.03 -15.20
C SER A 191 6.43 -19.55 -14.84
N SER A 192 7.53 -18.95 -14.36
CA SER A 192 7.64 -17.51 -14.08
C SER A 192 7.43 -16.58 -15.29
N HIS A 193 7.34 -17.12 -16.52
CA HIS A 193 7.11 -16.39 -17.75
C HIS A 193 5.70 -16.56 -18.33
N PHE A 194 4.89 -17.43 -17.73
CA PHE A 194 3.57 -17.81 -18.19
C PHE A 194 2.57 -17.70 -17.05
N VAL A 195 1.28 -17.87 -17.36
CA VAL A 195 0.19 -17.72 -16.39
C VAL A 195 0.46 -18.44 -15.06
N ASP A 196 1.00 -19.67 -15.10
CA ASP A 196 1.19 -20.50 -13.91
C ASP A 196 2.14 -19.89 -12.88
N GLY A 197 3.22 -19.23 -13.30
CA GLY A 197 4.14 -18.55 -12.36
C GLY A 197 3.81 -17.08 -12.11
N LEU A 198 2.90 -16.49 -12.90
CA LEU A 198 2.37 -15.15 -12.65
C LEU A 198 1.24 -15.18 -11.62
N THR A 199 0.46 -16.26 -11.55
CA THR A 199 -0.71 -16.39 -10.66
C THR A 199 -0.49 -17.32 -9.47
N LYS A 200 0.34 -18.36 -9.58
CA LYS A 200 0.54 -19.32 -8.48
C LYS A 200 1.84 -19.10 -7.74
N TYR A 201 1.75 -19.22 -6.42
CA TYR A 201 2.94 -19.32 -5.57
C TYR A 201 3.65 -20.66 -5.81
N LYS A 202 4.90 -20.58 -6.25
CA LYS A 202 5.83 -21.71 -6.26
C LYS A 202 7.05 -21.39 -5.41
N VAL A 203 7.37 -22.30 -4.51
CA VAL A 203 8.67 -22.31 -3.82
C VAL A 203 9.66 -22.88 -4.80
N ASN A 204 10.49 -22.03 -5.37
CA ASN A 204 11.63 -22.48 -6.16
C ASN A 204 12.81 -22.77 -5.20
N ASP A 205 13.73 -23.61 -5.66
CA ASP A 205 15.02 -23.79 -4.98
C ASP A 205 15.74 -22.44 -4.85
N VAL A 206 16.55 -22.28 -3.80
CA VAL A 206 17.31 -21.04 -3.51
C VAL A 206 18.22 -20.67 -4.68
N ASP A 207 18.72 -21.67 -5.40
CA ASP A 207 19.63 -21.50 -6.54
C ASP A 207 18.90 -21.42 -7.90
N TYR A 208 17.57 -21.44 -7.92
CA TYR A 208 16.80 -21.40 -9.16
C TYR A 208 16.75 -19.98 -9.73
N ASN A 209 17.40 -19.80 -10.88
CA ASN A 209 17.25 -18.61 -11.71
C ASN A 209 16.24 -18.88 -12.84
N PRO A 210 15.12 -18.13 -12.92
CA PRO A 210 14.12 -18.32 -13.96
C PRO A 210 14.66 -18.11 -15.38
N ASN A 211 15.70 -17.29 -15.57
CA ASN A 211 16.33 -17.10 -16.88
C ASN A 211 17.09 -18.36 -17.32
N ASP A 212 17.72 -19.05 -16.37
CA ASP A 212 18.47 -20.28 -16.63
C ASP A 212 17.54 -21.45 -16.96
N ALA A 213 16.27 -21.38 -16.54
CA ALA A 213 15.27 -22.39 -16.87
C ALA A 213 15.05 -22.52 -18.39
N LEU A 214 15.06 -21.41 -19.14
CA LEU A 214 14.96 -21.45 -20.60
C LEU A 214 16.20 -22.09 -21.24
N GLU A 215 17.38 -21.85 -20.67
CA GLU A 215 18.60 -22.53 -21.11
C GLU A 215 18.60 -24.02 -20.77
N HIS A 216 18.14 -24.39 -19.57
CA HIS A 216 18.03 -25.79 -19.15
C HIS A 216 17.04 -26.57 -20.02
N ILE A 217 15.89 -25.98 -20.35
CA ILE A 217 14.93 -26.59 -21.29
C ILE A 217 15.59 -26.78 -22.67
N GLN A 218 16.32 -25.79 -23.17
CA GLN A 218 17.04 -25.94 -24.43
C GLN A 218 18.09 -27.05 -24.35
N LYS A 219 18.95 -27.03 -23.33
CA LYS A 219 20.00 -28.05 -23.10
C LYS A 219 19.39 -29.45 -22.97
N ALA A 220 18.25 -29.59 -22.31
CA ALA A 220 17.54 -30.87 -22.20
C ALA A 220 17.05 -31.38 -23.56
N VAL A 221 16.50 -30.51 -24.41
CA VAL A 221 16.07 -30.87 -25.76
C VAL A 221 17.25 -31.18 -26.70
N LEU A 222 18.39 -30.51 -26.50
CA LEU A 222 19.62 -30.76 -27.28
C LEU A 222 20.39 -32.00 -26.80
N GLY A 223 20.42 -32.25 -25.49
CA GLY A 223 21.21 -33.30 -24.85
C GLY A 223 20.70 -34.71 -25.13
N THR A 224 19.41 -34.88 -25.40
CA THR A 224 18.82 -36.15 -25.87
C THR A 224 19.33 -36.59 -27.24
N HIS A 225 20.03 -35.71 -27.98
CA HIS A 225 20.60 -35.99 -29.30
C HIS A 225 22.11 -36.15 -29.33
N ALA A 226 22.78 -36.12 -28.18
CA ALA A 226 24.16 -36.61 -28.15
C ALA A 226 24.10 -38.08 -28.60
N PRO A 227 24.69 -38.45 -29.75
CA PRO A 227 24.65 -39.82 -30.22
C PRO A 227 25.18 -40.66 -29.06
N HIS A 228 24.43 -41.69 -28.67
CA HIS A 228 24.94 -42.72 -27.77
C HIS A 228 26.25 -43.22 -28.37
N ARG A 229 27.37 -42.60 -27.98
CA ARG A 229 28.63 -43.31 -27.91
C ARG A 229 28.30 -44.43 -26.96
N ARG A 230 28.17 -45.65 -27.51
CA ARG A 230 28.47 -46.87 -26.77
C ARG A 230 29.81 -46.63 -26.09
N SER A 231 29.79 -46.09 -24.88
CA SER A 231 30.88 -46.31 -23.96
C SER A 231 30.63 -47.72 -23.45
N ASP A 232 31.49 -48.64 -23.85
CA ASP A 232 31.71 -49.86 -23.12
C ASP A 232 32.01 -49.45 -21.67
N PHE A 233 30.98 -49.46 -20.82
CA PHE A 233 31.14 -49.29 -19.38
C PHE A 233 31.84 -50.57 -18.92
N VAL A 234 33.16 -50.49 -18.81
CA VAL A 234 33.96 -51.41 -18.02
C VAL A 234 33.36 -51.38 -16.62
N SER A 235 32.83 -52.54 -16.20
CA SER A 235 32.49 -52.85 -14.83
C SER A 235 33.68 -52.53 -13.93
N ILE A 236 33.63 -51.39 -13.23
CA ILE A 236 34.51 -51.13 -12.10
C ILE A 236 33.87 -51.84 -10.91
N ASP A 237 34.55 -52.90 -10.52
CA ASP A 237 34.27 -53.75 -9.36
C ASP A 237 34.45 -52.92 -8.08
N ASP A 238 33.36 -52.69 -7.36
CA ASP A 238 33.36 -52.05 -6.05
C ASP A 238 33.86 -53.06 -4.99
N SER A 239 35.17 -53.13 -4.83
CA SER A 239 35.79 -53.73 -3.64
C SER A 239 36.76 -52.76 -2.98
N VAL A 240 36.25 -51.83 -2.18
CA VAL A 240 37.07 -51.16 -1.16
C VAL A 240 36.37 -51.20 0.19
N LYS A 241 37.09 -51.85 1.10
CA LYS A 241 36.79 -52.14 2.50
C LYS A 241 36.53 -50.87 3.29
N SER A 242 35.38 -50.80 3.95
CA SER A 242 35.11 -49.86 5.03
C SER A 242 35.91 -50.27 6.28
N SER A 243 36.84 -49.41 6.71
CA SER A 243 37.54 -49.55 7.98
C SER A 243 36.72 -48.95 9.10
N ALA A 244 36.57 -49.76 10.15
CA ALA A 244 35.99 -49.47 11.44
C ALA A 244 36.42 -48.13 12.06
N TYR A 245 35.43 -47.40 12.57
CA TYR A 245 35.48 -46.89 13.94
C TYR A 245 34.13 -47.18 14.61
N GLY A 246 34.18 -48.04 15.62
CA GLY A 246 33.04 -48.34 16.47
C GLY A 246 32.85 -47.25 17.51
N LEU A 247 31.60 -46.96 17.82
CA LEU A 247 31.21 -46.65 19.19
C LEU A 247 29.82 -47.19 19.47
N ASP A 248 29.65 -47.53 20.73
CA ASP A 248 28.87 -48.64 21.23
C ASP A 248 27.38 -48.32 21.43
N ARG A 249 26.61 -49.40 21.49
CA ARG A 249 25.17 -49.53 21.67
C ARG A 249 24.66 -48.84 22.95
N THR A 250 23.43 -48.33 22.88
CA THR A 250 22.34 -48.86 23.73
C THR A 250 20.94 -48.59 23.15
N LYS A 251 20.36 -49.69 22.66
CA LYS A 251 18.98 -50.18 22.77
C LYS A 251 17.78 -49.23 22.56
N SER A 252 16.97 -49.69 21.58
CA SER A 252 15.51 -49.89 21.69
C SER A 252 14.63 -48.66 21.54
N HIS A 253 14.09 -48.47 20.33
CA HIS A 253 12.64 -48.62 20.12
C HIS A 253 12.31 -48.91 18.65
N GLN A 254 11.40 -49.88 18.47
CA GLN A 254 10.75 -50.22 17.21
C GLN A 254 9.93 -49.01 16.73
N ALA A 255 10.31 -48.44 15.59
CA ALA A 255 9.43 -47.59 14.79
C ALA A 255 9.28 -48.25 13.42
N THR A 256 8.03 -48.58 13.10
CA THR A 256 7.57 -49.03 11.79
C THR A 256 7.94 -47.99 10.73
N THR A 257 8.99 -48.27 9.98
CA THR A 257 9.36 -47.55 8.76
C THR A 257 8.40 -47.98 7.66
N THR A 258 7.38 -47.15 7.44
CA THR A 258 6.61 -47.13 6.20
C THR A 258 7.59 -46.79 5.09
N LYS A 259 7.98 -47.79 4.28
CA LYS A 259 8.77 -47.60 3.07
C LYS A 259 7.97 -46.66 2.15
N SER A 260 8.35 -45.38 2.09
CA SER A 260 7.94 -44.52 0.99
C SER A 260 8.57 -45.11 -0.27
N GLN A 261 7.74 -45.70 -1.12
CA GLN A 261 8.10 -45.88 -2.52
C GLN A 261 8.26 -44.48 -3.10
N ASP A 262 9.50 -44.00 -3.12
CA ASP A 262 9.90 -42.87 -3.92
C ASP A 262 9.54 -43.19 -5.37
N ASN A 263 8.52 -42.49 -5.85
CA ASN A 263 8.23 -42.34 -7.27
C ASN A 263 9.46 -41.69 -7.92
N LYS A 264 10.35 -42.54 -8.44
CA LYS A 264 11.29 -42.15 -9.49
C LYS A 264 10.47 -41.72 -10.71
N ASN A 265 10.08 -40.46 -10.74
CA ASN A 265 9.73 -39.76 -11.98
C ASN A 265 11.03 -39.59 -12.78
N GLU A 266 11.57 -40.70 -13.31
CA GLU A 266 12.59 -40.62 -14.33
C GLU A 266 12.03 -39.82 -15.50
N PRO A 267 12.75 -38.78 -15.98
CA PRO A 267 12.31 -38.01 -17.12
C PRO A 267 12.17 -38.96 -18.30
N VAL A 268 10.94 -39.12 -18.79
CA VAL A 268 10.65 -39.90 -19.99
C VAL A 268 11.54 -39.38 -21.11
N HIS A 269 12.48 -40.21 -21.56
CA HIS A 269 13.36 -39.89 -22.69
C HIS A 269 12.48 -39.76 -23.94
N HIS A 270 12.22 -38.53 -24.35
CA HIS A 270 11.52 -38.24 -25.59
C HIS A 270 12.52 -38.14 -26.74
N ASP A 271 12.36 -38.98 -27.76
CA ASP A 271 13.05 -38.82 -29.03
C ASP A 271 12.52 -37.57 -29.74
N TRP A 272 13.28 -36.48 -29.70
CA TRP A 272 12.88 -35.22 -30.32
C TRP A 272 13.09 -35.27 -31.84
N PRO A 273 12.09 -34.90 -32.67
CA PRO A 273 12.31 -34.80 -34.10
C PRO A 273 13.39 -33.75 -34.47
N TYR A 274 14.24 -34.05 -35.46
CA TYR A 274 15.36 -33.17 -35.88
C TYR A 274 14.94 -31.71 -36.19
N HIS A 275 13.73 -31.51 -36.74
CA HIS A 275 13.22 -30.17 -37.02
C HIS A 275 12.92 -29.36 -35.75
N VAL A 276 12.54 -30.02 -34.64
CA VAL A 276 12.35 -29.36 -33.33
C VAL A 276 13.68 -28.87 -32.80
N ILE A 277 14.74 -29.68 -32.90
CA ILE A 277 16.11 -29.30 -32.50
C ILE A 277 16.56 -28.04 -33.24
N LYS A 278 16.45 -28.03 -34.58
CA LYS A 278 16.86 -26.89 -35.41
C LYS A 278 16.08 -25.62 -35.11
N GLN A 279 14.83 -25.73 -34.66
CA GLN A 279 14.03 -24.58 -34.23
C GLN A 279 14.41 -24.13 -32.80
N VAL A 280 14.72 -25.08 -31.91
CA VAL A 280 15.12 -24.83 -30.52
C VAL A 280 16.53 -24.21 -30.43
N THR A 281 17.41 -24.44 -31.41
CA THR A 281 18.71 -23.76 -31.50
C THR A 281 18.61 -22.28 -31.90
N ASN A 282 17.45 -21.80 -32.34
CA ASN A 282 17.24 -20.37 -32.59
C ASN A 282 16.90 -19.66 -31.27
N ASP A 283 17.85 -18.92 -30.69
CA ASP A 283 17.65 -18.24 -29.40
C ASP A 283 16.65 -17.07 -29.44
N LYS A 284 16.16 -16.67 -30.64
CA LYS A 284 15.24 -15.52 -30.80
C LYS A 284 13.97 -15.66 -29.97
N TRP A 285 13.35 -16.85 -29.91
CA TRP A 285 12.10 -17.03 -29.17
C TRP A 285 12.31 -16.90 -27.65
N LYS A 286 13.48 -17.30 -27.12
CA LYS A 286 13.80 -17.14 -25.69
C LYS A 286 13.88 -15.67 -25.30
N GLN A 287 14.55 -14.87 -26.13
CA GLN A 287 14.65 -13.43 -25.92
C GLN A 287 13.26 -12.80 -25.91
N LEU A 288 12.37 -13.22 -26.83
CA LEU A 288 10.99 -12.73 -26.88
C LEU A 288 10.17 -13.17 -25.65
N ILE A 289 10.36 -14.39 -25.13
CA ILE A 289 9.75 -14.84 -23.85
C ILE A 289 10.20 -13.97 -22.69
N SER A 290 11.51 -13.76 -22.55
CA SER A 290 12.07 -12.93 -21.48
C SER A 290 11.58 -11.48 -21.59
N GLN A 291 11.58 -10.90 -22.78
CA GLN A 291 11.09 -9.54 -23.04
C GLN A 291 9.60 -9.37 -22.75
N ARG A 292 8.76 -10.31 -23.20
CA ARG A 292 7.32 -10.31 -22.89
C ARG A 292 7.09 -10.40 -21.40
N ASN A 293 7.76 -11.33 -20.72
CA ASN A 293 7.63 -11.49 -19.28
C ASN A 293 7.99 -10.18 -18.56
N ASN A 294 9.19 -9.63 -18.82
CA ASN A 294 9.62 -8.37 -18.23
C ASN A 294 8.63 -7.22 -18.50
N SER A 295 8.03 -7.18 -19.70
CA SER A 295 7.00 -6.19 -20.02
C SER A 295 5.75 -6.36 -19.17
N ILE A 296 5.27 -7.59 -18.94
CA ILE A 296 4.15 -7.88 -18.02
C ILE A 296 4.50 -7.44 -16.60
N ILE A 297 5.70 -7.77 -16.11
CA ILE A 297 6.15 -7.39 -14.76
C ILE A 297 6.12 -5.88 -14.59
N LEU A 298 6.75 -5.15 -15.50
CA LEU A 298 6.82 -3.69 -15.43
C LEU A 298 5.44 -3.04 -15.58
N SER A 299 4.58 -3.59 -16.44
CA SER A 299 3.20 -3.09 -16.63
C SER A 299 2.38 -3.24 -15.36
N MET A 300 2.40 -4.41 -14.73
CA MET A 300 1.66 -4.67 -13.50
C MET A 300 2.20 -3.87 -12.30
N GLY A 301 3.53 -3.73 -12.18
CA GLY A 301 4.13 -2.86 -11.16
C GLY A 301 3.77 -1.39 -11.38
N PHE A 302 3.71 -0.94 -12.63
CA PHE A 302 3.25 0.41 -12.95
C PHE A 302 1.78 0.62 -12.59
N LEU A 303 0.89 -0.32 -12.93
CA LEU A 303 -0.52 -0.30 -12.51
C LEU A 303 -0.67 -0.26 -10.98
N GLU A 304 0.14 -1.04 -10.26
CA GLU A 304 0.18 -1.03 -8.79
C GLU A 304 0.51 0.37 -8.23
N ASP A 305 1.52 1.03 -8.80
CA ASP A 305 1.92 2.37 -8.38
C ASP A 305 0.88 3.44 -8.73
N LEU A 306 0.18 3.30 -9.87
CA LEU A 306 -0.95 4.16 -10.22
C LEU A 306 -2.09 4.03 -9.21
N VAL A 307 -2.43 2.80 -8.80
CA VAL A 307 -3.43 2.56 -7.76
C VAL A 307 -3.02 3.23 -6.46
N LYS A 308 -1.77 3.03 -6.00
CA LYS A 308 -1.26 3.67 -4.77
C LYS A 308 -1.31 5.19 -4.84
N ASP A 309 -0.92 5.78 -5.97
CA ASP A 309 -0.96 7.23 -6.12
C ASP A 309 -2.40 7.75 -6.06
N TRP A 310 -3.29 7.17 -6.87
CA TRP A 310 -4.71 7.54 -6.91
C TRP A 310 -5.38 7.39 -5.55
N SER A 311 -5.33 6.21 -4.94
CA SER A 311 -5.99 5.91 -3.66
C SER A 311 -5.41 6.67 -2.47
N SER A 312 -4.18 7.18 -2.59
CA SER A 312 -3.58 8.01 -1.55
C SER A 312 -4.10 9.45 -1.56
N ARG A 313 -4.85 9.90 -2.57
CA ARG A 313 -5.32 11.29 -2.62
C ARG A 313 -6.50 11.52 -1.69
N VAL A 314 -6.48 12.65 -1.01
CA VAL A 314 -7.39 12.94 0.10
C VAL A 314 -8.87 12.87 -0.29
N TRP A 315 -9.23 13.42 -1.45
CA TRP A 315 -10.61 13.41 -1.96
C TRP A 315 -11.00 12.04 -2.48
N VAL A 316 -10.08 11.34 -3.15
CA VAL A 316 -10.27 9.96 -3.63
C VAL A 316 -10.62 9.00 -2.49
N ILE A 317 -10.04 9.20 -1.29
CA ILE A 317 -10.36 8.40 -0.11
C ILE A 317 -11.85 8.45 0.24
N ASN A 318 -12.44 9.63 0.18
CA ASN A 318 -13.88 9.80 0.40
C ASN A 318 -14.70 9.10 -0.68
N GLU A 319 -14.29 9.25 -1.94
CA GLU A 319 -14.98 8.69 -3.11
C GLU A 319 -15.03 7.17 -3.07
N TYR A 320 -13.89 6.49 -2.91
CA TYR A 320 -13.88 5.02 -2.86
C TYR A 320 -14.56 4.50 -1.59
N SER A 321 -14.49 5.22 -0.46
CA SER A 321 -15.18 4.81 0.78
C SER A 321 -16.70 4.85 0.61
N ILE A 322 -17.23 5.85 -0.11
CA ILE A 322 -18.65 5.91 -0.50
C ILE A 322 -18.99 4.74 -1.44
N ALA A 323 -18.16 4.50 -2.45
CA ALA A 323 -18.36 3.44 -3.43
C ALA A 323 -18.38 2.04 -2.78
N ASN A 324 -17.43 1.78 -1.87
CA ASN A 324 -17.26 0.49 -1.21
C ASN A 324 -18.45 0.15 -0.32
N ARG A 325 -18.97 1.12 0.46
CA ARG A 325 -20.17 0.93 1.29
C ARG A 325 -21.41 0.50 0.50
N LYS A 326 -21.48 0.85 -0.78
CA LYS A 326 -22.63 0.55 -1.66
C LYS A 326 -22.35 -0.54 -2.69
N ASN A 327 -21.14 -1.12 -2.69
CA ASN A 327 -20.66 -2.04 -3.73
C ASN A 327 -20.84 -1.48 -5.16
N LYS A 328 -20.53 -0.19 -5.34
CA LYS A 328 -20.69 0.56 -6.60
C LYS A 328 -19.37 0.91 -7.28
N LEU A 329 -18.25 0.44 -6.73
CA LEU A 329 -16.92 0.75 -7.25
C LEU A 329 -16.59 -0.12 -8.45
N LYS A 330 -16.34 0.52 -9.59
CA LYS A 330 -15.69 -0.07 -10.77
C LYS A 330 -14.33 0.59 -10.97
N TYR A 331 -13.40 -0.10 -11.60
CA TYR A 331 -12.11 0.49 -11.97
C TYR A 331 -11.74 0.21 -13.43
N TRP A 332 -10.94 1.12 -14.00
CA TRP A 332 -10.44 1.02 -15.36
C TRP A 332 -9.04 1.60 -15.50
N PHE A 333 -8.30 1.12 -16.49
CA PHE A 333 -7.05 1.70 -16.92
C PHE A 333 -7.11 2.00 -18.41
N ILE A 334 -7.03 3.28 -18.79
CA ILE A 334 -7.08 3.76 -20.18
C ILE A 334 -6.02 3.06 -21.03
N GLN A 335 -4.83 2.79 -20.47
CA GLN A 335 -3.76 2.14 -21.23
C GLN A 335 -4.08 0.73 -21.72
N LEU A 336 -5.05 0.03 -21.11
CA LEU A 336 -5.42 -1.34 -21.52
C LEU A 336 -6.34 -1.37 -22.75
N GLN A 337 -6.84 -0.21 -23.20
CA GLN A 337 -7.84 -0.10 -24.26
C GLN A 337 -7.25 -0.02 -25.69
N GLN A 338 -6.02 0.48 -25.85
CA GLN A 338 -5.52 1.02 -27.14
C GLN A 338 -5.43 0.01 -28.30
N HIS A 339 -5.36 -1.31 -28.07
CA HIS A 339 -5.24 -2.32 -29.14
C HIS A 339 -6.48 -3.18 -29.41
N GLN A 340 -7.61 -2.87 -28.76
CA GLN A 340 -8.80 -3.73 -28.81
C GLN A 340 -9.59 -3.61 -30.12
N HIS A 341 -9.47 -2.51 -30.87
CA HIS A 341 -10.26 -2.26 -32.07
C HIS A 341 -10.03 -3.25 -33.23
N HIS A 342 -8.90 -3.99 -33.24
CA HIS A 342 -8.61 -4.96 -34.29
C HIS A 342 -9.12 -6.38 -34.01
N GLN A 343 -9.63 -6.68 -32.81
CA GLN A 343 -10.12 -8.01 -32.42
C GLN A 343 -11.63 -8.03 -32.13
N ALA A 344 -12.40 -7.17 -32.80
CA ALA A 344 -13.83 -6.92 -32.58
C ALA A 344 -14.76 -8.16 -32.64
N ALA A 345 -14.29 -9.31 -33.12
CA ALA A 345 -15.10 -10.53 -33.20
C ALA A 345 -15.29 -11.27 -31.86
N ALA A 346 -14.59 -10.87 -30.79
CA ALA A 346 -14.70 -11.48 -29.45
C ALA A 346 -15.09 -10.45 -28.36
N ALA A 347 -15.81 -9.40 -28.73
CA ALA A 347 -16.06 -8.21 -27.91
C ALA A 347 -16.93 -8.43 -26.64
N ASP A 348 -17.52 -9.61 -26.45
CA ASP A 348 -18.46 -9.86 -25.34
C ASP A 348 -17.83 -9.97 -23.93
N ASP A 349 -16.50 -9.87 -23.80
CA ASP A 349 -15.80 -10.26 -22.55
C ASP A 349 -14.97 -9.14 -21.87
N PHE A 350 -14.95 -7.92 -22.42
CA PHE A 350 -14.35 -6.77 -21.73
C PHE A 350 -15.38 -5.99 -20.93
N SER A 351 -15.17 -5.95 -19.62
CA SER A 351 -15.97 -5.18 -18.68
C SER A 351 -15.05 -4.34 -17.81
N PHE A 352 -15.58 -3.27 -17.23
CA PHE A 352 -14.87 -2.59 -16.16
C PHE A 352 -14.68 -3.55 -15.01
N PHE A 353 -13.49 -3.51 -14.41
CA PHE A 353 -13.19 -4.40 -13.31
C PHE A 353 -14.08 -4.07 -12.11
N LYS A 354 -14.70 -5.10 -11.53
CA LYS A 354 -15.48 -4.98 -10.29
C LYS A 354 -14.56 -5.27 -9.12
N PHE A 355 -14.64 -4.43 -8.10
CA PHE A 355 -13.94 -4.66 -6.85
C PHE A 355 -14.96 -5.13 -5.80
N ASP A 356 -14.94 -6.42 -5.46
CA ASP A 356 -15.76 -6.94 -4.36
C ASP A 356 -14.91 -7.09 -3.09
N SER A 357 -15.23 -6.29 -2.07
CA SER A 357 -14.59 -6.36 -0.76
C SER A 357 -14.88 -7.68 -0.02
N ASN A 358 -15.96 -8.39 -0.38
CA ASN A 358 -16.41 -9.58 0.34
C ASN A 358 -15.70 -10.87 -0.13
N ASP A 359 -15.27 -10.92 -1.39
CA ASP A 359 -14.57 -12.09 -1.97
C ASP A 359 -13.23 -12.42 -1.26
N LEU A 360 -12.80 -11.50 -0.41
CA LEU A 360 -11.50 -11.48 0.24
C LEU A 360 -11.40 -12.38 1.46
N LEU A 361 -12.52 -12.63 2.14
CA LEU A 361 -12.58 -13.54 3.28
C LEU A 361 -12.22 -14.96 2.86
N SER A 362 -12.55 -15.34 1.62
CA SER A 362 -12.26 -16.67 1.06
C SER A 362 -10.75 -16.93 0.88
N SER A 363 -9.94 -15.88 0.68
CA SER A 363 -8.51 -16.02 0.37
C SER A 363 -7.57 -15.95 1.59
N ARG A 364 -8.02 -15.35 2.70
CA ARG A 364 -7.20 -15.16 3.91
C ARG A 364 -6.67 -16.47 4.49
N THR A 365 -7.42 -17.57 4.32
CA THR A 365 -7.07 -18.89 4.87
C THR A 365 -5.79 -19.48 4.25
N GLN A 366 -5.47 -19.16 3.00
CA GLN A 366 -4.24 -19.65 2.37
C GLN A 366 -3.01 -18.77 2.65
N HIS A 367 -3.23 -17.49 2.95
CA HIS A 367 -2.15 -16.51 3.02
C HIS A 367 -1.42 -16.46 4.38
N ASN A 368 -2.14 -16.62 5.49
CA ASN A 368 -1.53 -16.57 6.82
C ASN A 368 -0.54 -17.72 7.07
N ILE A 369 -0.73 -18.86 6.38
CA ILE A 369 0.16 -20.03 6.49
C ILE A 369 1.54 -19.76 5.85
N ILE A 370 1.61 -18.92 4.81
CA ILE A 370 2.83 -18.79 4.00
C ILE A 370 3.78 -17.70 4.56
N PHE A 371 3.24 -16.62 5.12
CA PHE A 371 4.04 -15.45 5.51
C PHE A 371 4.22 -15.26 7.02
N GLY A 372 3.48 -15.99 7.87
CA GLY A 372 3.40 -15.70 9.30
C GLY A 372 4.60 -16.08 10.18
N THR A 373 5.52 -16.94 9.73
CA THR A 373 6.55 -17.52 10.63
C THR A 373 7.94 -17.71 10.01
N ARG A 374 8.18 -17.26 8.77
CA ARG A 374 9.46 -17.50 8.11
C ARG A 374 10.44 -16.35 8.32
N SER A 375 11.57 -16.69 8.96
CA SER A 375 12.78 -15.89 9.17
C SER A 375 13.09 -14.96 8.00
N SER A 376 13.51 -13.72 8.30
CA SER A 376 13.90 -12.66 7.36
C SER A 376 14.90 -13.13 6.29
N TYR A 377 15.70 -14.16 6.58
CA TYR A 377 16.65 -14.76 5.64
C TYR A 377 15.99 -15.45 4.44
N HIS A 378 14.73 -15.91 4.53
CA HIS A 378 14.02 -16.54 3.40
C HIS A 378 13.39 -15.54 2.42
N GLN A 379 13.26 -14.25 2.78
CA GLN A 379 12.69 -13.26 1.85
C GLN A 379 13.63 -12.95 0.68
N LEU A 380 14.94 -13.14 0.85
CA LEU A 380 15.93 -12.85 -0.20
C LEU A 380 15.97 -13.93 -1.30
N THR A 381 15.52 -15.15 -1.01
CA THR A 381 15.59 -16.31 -1.92
C THR A 381 14.26 -16.61 -2.59
N ILE A 382 13.14 -16.10 -2.07
CA ILE A 382 11.81 -16.27 -2.65
C ILE A 382 11.51 -15.09 -3.58
N LYS A 383 12.21 -15.02 -4.72
CA LYS A 383 11.84 -14.15 -5.86
C LYS A 383 10.87 -14.87 -6.79
N SER A 384 9.83 -15.51 -6.26
CA SER A 384 8.71 -15.88 -7.13
C SER A 384 8.00 -14.58 -7.54
N ASN A 385 7.84 -14.38 -8.85
CA ASN A 385 7.20 -13.21 -9.46
C ASN A 385 5.68 -13.23 -9.18
N LEU A 386 5.31 -13.06 -7.92
CA LEU A 386 3.94 -12.96 -7.40
C LEU A 386 3.31 -11.61 -7.76
N ILE A 387 3.43 -11.20 -9.01
CA ILE A 387 3.14 -9.83 -9.42
C ILE A 387 1.64 -9.59 -9.41
N PHE A 388 0.85 -10.57 -9.84
CA PHE A 388 -0.60 -10.52 -9.70
C PHE A 388 -1.00 -10.45 -8.23
N GLU A 389 -0.44 -11.32 -7.37
CA GLU A 389 -0.69 -11.30 -5.94
C GLU A 389 -0.26 -9.98 -5.27
N GLN A 390 0.82 -9.36 -5.73
CA GLN A 390 1.29 -8.08 -5.23
C GLN A 390 0.36 -6.93 -5.64
N PHE A 391 -0.07 -6.91 -6.91
CA PHE A 391 -1.06 -5.96 -7.40
C PHE A 391 -2.38 -6.11 -6.63
N ARG A 392 -2.88 -7.34 -6.50
CA ARG A 392 -4.05 -7.69 -5.71
C ARG A 392 -3.89 -7.21 -4.27
N LYS A 393 -2.84 -7.61 -3.55
CA LYS A 393 -2.55 -7.14 -2.17
C LYS A 393 -2.54 -5.63 -2.07
N THR A 394 -1.99 -4.93 -3.06
CA THR A 394 -2.00 -3.48 -3.11
C THR A 394 -3.42 -2.95 -3.23
N MET A 395 -4.23 -3.44 -4.18
CA MET A 395 -5.64 -3.08 -4.30
C MET A 395 -6.40 -3.31 -2.99
N LEU A 396 -6.17 -4.45 -2.33
CA LEU A 396 -6.78 -4.77 -1.04
C LEU A 396 -6.38 -3.78 0.06
N ARG A 397 -5.08 -3.53 0.19
CA ARG A 397 -4.54 -2.61 1.19
C ARG A 397 -5.05 -1.19 0.95
N GLN A 398 -5.10 -0.75 -0.30
CA GLN A 398 -5.46 0.60 -0.66
C GLN A 398 -6.97 0.85 -0.53
N LEU A 399 -7.81 -0.12 -0.88
CA LEU A 399 -9.26 0.09 -1.02
C LEU A 399 -10.12 -0.44 0.14
N ASN A 400 -9.64 -1.40 0.93
CA ASN A 400 -10.46 -1.99 2.01
C ASN A 400 -10.02 -1.63 3.43
N GLN A 401 -8.72 -1.48 3.68
CA GLN A 401 -8.18 -1.49 5.04
C GLN A 401 -7.22 -0.34 5.28
N GLN A 402 -7.80 0.83 5.51
CA GLN A 402 -7.06 1.97 6.05
C GLN A 402 -7.71 2.38 7.37
N SER A 403 -6.92 2.45 8.44
CA SER A 403 -7.39 3.08 9.67
C SER A 403 -7.68 4.56 9.45
N PHE A 404 -8.44 5.17 10.36
CA PHE A 404 -8.64 6.63 10.35
C PHE A 404 -7.32 7.40 10.31
N LEU A 405 -6.33 6.97 11.10
CA LEU A 405 -5.00 7.56 11.13
C LEU A 405 -4.25 7.38 9.81
N GLU A 406 -4.34 6.21 9.18
CA GLU A 406 -3.74 5.98 7.87
C GLU A 406 -4.32 6.89 6.82
N MET A 407 -5.66 6.95 6.71
CA MET A 407 -6.33 7.81 5.74
C MET A 407 -5.88 9.26 5.93
N ILE A 408 -5.94 9.79 7.17
CA ILE A 408 -5.72 11.21 7.41
C ILE A 408 -4.24 11.60 7.31
N LEU A 409 -3.29 10.75 7.72
CA LEU A 409 -1.87 11.09 7.75
C LEU A 409 -1.09 10.64 6.51
N LYS A 410 -1.49 9.55 5.82
CA LYS A 410 -0.82 9.08 4.59
C LYS A 410 -1.35 9.75 3.34
N SER A 411 -2.51 10.39 3.41
CA SER A 411 -3.10 10.99 2.23
C SER A 411 -2.20 12.07 1.60
N LYS A 412 -2.31 12.26 0.30
CA LYS A 412 -1.75 13.39 -0.43
C LYS A 412 -2.85 14.43 -0.57
N ALA A 413 -2.60 15.62 -0.04
CA ALA A 413 -3.52 16.73 -0.05
C ALA A 413 -2.77 18.00 -0.44
N THR A 414 -3.37 18.82 -1.31
CA THR A 414 -2.79 20.11 -1.70
C THR A 414 -2.78 21.07 -0.51
N ARG A 415 -3.86 21.08 0.28
CA ARG A 415 -3.90 21.75 1.58
C ARG A 415 -4.06 20.70 2.69
N ASN A 416 -3.47 20.95 3.86
CA ASN A 416 -3.49 19.98 4.95
C ASN A 416 -4.84 19.95 5.70
N ASP A 417 -5.65 20.99 5.60
CA ASP A 417 -7.02 21.05 6.12
C ASP A 417 -8.02 20.23 5.28
N ASP A 418 -7.79 20.08 3.97
CA ASP A 418 -8.58 19.19 3.09
C ASP A 418 -8.68 17.75 3.65
N ARG A 419 -7.67 17.31 4.40
CA ARG A 419 -7.67 16.01 5.11
C ARG A 419 -8.83 15.88 6.08
N PHE A 420 -9.13 16.94 6.84
CA PHE A 420 -10.26 16.94 7.76
C PHE A 420 -11.59 17.04 7.03
N HIS A 421 -11.65 17.80 5.93
CA HIS A 421 -12.88 17.87 5.13
C HIS A 421 -13.26 16.51 4.56
N ALA A 422 -12.33 15.80 3.92
CA ALA A 422 -12.65 14.56 3.25
C ALA A 422 -12.78 13.35 4.20
N ILE A 423 -11.95 13.27 5.25
CA ILE A 423 -11.78 12.02 6.02
C ILE A 423 -12.52 12.05 7.35
N LEU A 424 -12.66 13.21 7.99
CA LEU A 424 -13.37 13.30 9.27
C LEU A 424 -14.84 12.83 9.18
N PRO A 425 -15.61 13.14 8.12
CA PRO A 425 -16.99 12.63 7.95
C PRO A 425 -17.11 11.11 7.90
N LEU A 426 -16.02 10.43 7.49
CA LEU A 426 -15.95 8.96 7.38
C LEU A 426 -15.60 8.28 8.71
N SER A 427 -15.22 9.05 9.72
CA SER A 427 -14.71 8.54 10.99
C SER A 427 -15.77 8.51 12.10
N LYS A 428 -15.45 7.87 13.23
CA LYS A 428 -16.25 7.97 14.47
C LYS A 428 -16.30 9.39 15.05
N TYR A 429 -15.43 10.29 14.58
CA TYR A 429 -15.33 11.68 15.03
C TYR A 429 -16.17 12.66 14.24
N LYS A 430 -16.96 12.20 13.25
CA LYS A 430 -17.81 13.06 12.42
C LYS A 430 -18.72 14.02 13.20
N ASN A 431 -19.11 13.65 14.43
CA ASN A 431 -20.00 14.45 15.29
C ASN A 431 -19.25 15.38 16.27
N LYS A 432 -17.93 15.20 16.48
CA LYS A 432 -17.17 16.01 17.45
C LYS A 432 -16.92 17.43 16.98
N VAL A 433 -17.01 17.65 15.67
CA VAL A 433 -16.94 18.97 15.06
C VAL A 433 -18.34 19.23 14.54
N HIS A 434 -19.03 20.23 15.09
CA HIS A 434 -20.21 20.78 14.40
C HIS A 434 -19.71 21.24 13.03
N TYR A 435 -19.97 20.39 12.03
CA TYR A 435 -19.28 20.40 10.75
C TYR A 435 -19.73 21.62 9.94
N SER A 436 -19.20 22.78 10.30
CA SER A 436 -19.15 23.95 9.44
C SER A 436 -17.71 24.05 8.97
N LYS A 437 -17.54 24.19 7.65
CA LYS A 437 -16.21 24.34 7.06
C LYS A 437 -15.45 25.53 7.65
N ASP A 438 -16.16 26.60 8.01
CA ASP A 438 -15.60 27.77 8.67
C ASP A 438 -14.79 27.40 9.93
N VAL A 439 -15.21 26.36 10.67
CA VAL A 439 -14.47 25.89 11.85
C VAL A 439 -13.13 25.26 11.45
N VAL A 440 -13.08 24.46 10.39
CA VAL A 440 -11.85 23.78 9.95
C VAL A 440 -10.88 24.79 9.33
N ASP A 441 -11.37 25.71 8.50
CA ASP A 441 -10.55 26.78 7.90
C ASP A 441 -9.91 27.67 8.99
N GLN A 442 -10.63 27.92 10.10
CA GLN A 442 -10.12 28.67 11.26
C GLN A 442 -8.98 27.97 12.02
N TRP A 443 -8.79 26.65 11.85
CA TRP A 443 -7.68 25.95 12.49
C TRP A 443 -6.31 26.28 11.89
N ASN A 444 -6.26 26.86 10.69
CA ASN A 444 -5.04 27.30 10.02
C ASN A 444 -3.98 26.18 9.92
N ILE A 445 -4.41 24.97 9.52
CA ILE A 445 -3.55 23.78 9.44
C ILE A 445 -2.71 23.81 8.16
N ARG A 446 -1.44 24.21 8.30
CA ARG A 446 -0.52 24.36 7.16
C ARG A 446 0.44 23.19 6.96
N SER A 447 0.58 22.30 7.94
CA SER A 447 1.55 21.21 7.91
C SER A 447 0.99 19.93 8.50
N VAL A 448 1.63 18.80 8.20
CA VAL A 448 1.30 17.49 8.82
C VAL A 448 1.47 17.54 10.35
N VAL A 449 2.39 18.37 10.86
CA VAL A 449 2.51 18.64 12.32
C VAL A 449 1.23 19.27 12.86
N GLY A 450 0.69 20.27 12.17
CA GLY A 450 -0.60 20.87 12.51
C GLY A 450 -1.76 19.87 12.46
N VAL A 451 -1.75 18.94 11.49
CA VAL A 451 -2.73 17.85 11.40
C VAL A 451 -2.65 16.98 12.65
N LYS A 452 -1.46 16.50 13.03
CA LYS A 452 -1.28 15.66 14.23
C LYS A 452 -1.68 16.37 15.51
N LEU A 453 -1.28 17.62 15.70
CA LEU A 453 -1.67 18.42 16.86
C LEU A 453 -3.19 18.54 16.97
N LYS A 454 -3.86 18.86 15.85
CA LYS A 454 -5.32 18.91 15.82
C LYS A 454 -5.96 17.56 16.12
N LEU A 455 -5.37 16.46 15.65
CA LEU A 455 -5.86 15.11 15.99
C LEU A 455 -5.75 14.83 17.49
N PHE A 456 -4.67 15.24 18.16
CA PHE A 456 -4.57 15.12 19.63
C PHE A 456 -5.63 15.92 20.40
N GLU A 457 -6.18 16.98 19.81
CA GLU A 457 -7.31 17.72 20.39
C GLU A 457 -8.64 16.98 20.19
N LEU A 458 -8.86 16.38 19.02
CA LEU A 458 -10.16 15.84 18.61
C LEU A 458 -10.39 14.39 19.03
N MET A 459 -9.36 13.56 19.01
CA MET A 459 -9.49 12.10 19.17
C MET A 459 -9.85 11.70 20.60
N ASP A 460 -10.27 10.45 20.81
CA ASP A 460 -10.37 9.87 22.16
C ASP A 460 -8.99 9.44 22.67
N THR A 461 -8.88 9.11 23.96
CA THR A 461 -7.62 8.67 24.60
C THR A 461 -6.93 7.56 23.82
N LYS A 462 -7.71 6.62 23.30
CA LYS A 462 -7.20 5.44 22.63
C LYS A 462 -6.50 5.79 21.32
N ASP A 463 -7.16 6.49 20.40
CA ASP A 463 -6.56 6.82 19.11
C ASP A 463 -5.42 7.86 19.27
N LYS A 464 -5.44 8.67 20.34
CA LYS A 464 -4.29 9.54 20.70
C LYS A 464 -3.06 8.72 21.05
N LEU A 465 -3.22 7.66 21.84
CA LEU A 465 -2.12 6.74 22.15
C LEU A 465 -1.63 6.03 20.89
N ASP A 466 -2.53 5.50 20.05
CA ASP A 466 -2.15 4.88 18.78
C ASP A 466 -1.31 5.84 17.92
N LEU A 467 -1.72 7.11 17.80
CA LEU A 467 -0.96 8.14 17.07
C LEU A 467 0.42 8.42 17.69
N LEU A 468 0.51 8.45 19.02
CA LEU A 468 1.77 8.69 19.73
C LEU A 468 2.76 7.54 19.49
N PHE A 469 2.33 6.30 19.67
CA PHE A 469 3.18 5.12 19.45
C PHE A 469 3.56 4.95 17.98
N LEU A 470 2.65 5.18 17.03
CA LEU A 470 2.99 5.24 15.61
C LEU A 470 4.05 6.30 15.31
N SER A 471 3.98 7.46 15.98
CA SER A 471 4.98 8.52 15.81
C SER A 471 6.35 8.15 16.39
N CYS A 472 6.46 7.08 17.19
CA CYS A 472 7.74 6.56 17.66
C CYS A 472 8.42 5.64 16.62
N MET A 473 7.68 5.11 15.64
CA MET A 473 8.16 4.21 14.60
C MET A 473 8.82 4.94 13.42
N SER A 474 9.67 5.93 13.67
CA SER A 474 10.25 6.73 12.60
C SER A 474 11.62 6.23 12.16
N SER A 475 11.87 6.30 10.85
CA SER A 475 13.22 6.11 10.29
C SER A 475 14.01 7.42 10.19
N ASN A 476 13.38 8.58 10.42
CA ASN A 476 14.03 9.88 10.31
C ASN A 476 14.94 10.18 11.49
N LYS A 477 16.20 10.51 11.18
CA LYS A 477 17.21 10.92 12.19
C LYS A 477 17.06 12.36 12.68
N SER A 478 16.29 13.20 11.97
CA SER A 478 16.14 14.61 12.33
C SER A 478 14.98 14.79 13.31
N MET A 479 15.29 15.25 14.52
CA MET A 479 14.29 15.62 15.52
C MET A 479 13.95 17.11 15.40
N VAL A 480 12.67 17.41 15.17
CA VAL A 480 12.13 18.77 15.22
C VAL A 480 11.17 18.83 16.40
N MET A 481 11.00 19.98 17.03
CA MET A 481 10.03 20.14 18.11
C MET A 481 8.67 20.56 17.53
N PRO A 482 7.53 20.06 18.03
CA PRO A 482 7.42 19.01 19.03
C PRO A 482 7.70 17.61 18.50
N THR A 483 8.53 16.81 19.18
CA THR A 483 9.04 15.52 18.67
C THR A 483 7.93 14.49 18.44
N PHE A 484 6.88 14.52 19.26
CA PHE A 484 5.74 13.62 19.11
C PHE A 484 4.91 13.90 17.84
N ALA A 485 4.97 15.11 17.27
CA ALA A 485 4.18 15.49 16.10
C ALA A 485 5.02 15.77 14.83
N SER A 486 6.30 16.09 14.95
CA SER A 486 7.17 16.31 13.78
C SER A 486 7.63 15.04 13.10
N THR A 487 7.57 13.93 13.82
CA THR A 487 8.21 12.68 13.43
C THR A 487 7.45 12.00 12.28
N LEU A 488 8.14 11.56 11.24
CA LEU A 488 7.50 10.84 10.12
C LEU A 488 7.20 9.41 10.55
N ILE A 489 5.95 8.99 10.40
CA ILE A 489 5.53 7.63 10.72
C ILE A 489 6.03 6.70 9.61
N ASP A 490 6.87 5.73 9.95
CA ASP A 490 7.09 4.58 9.07
C ASP A 490 5.92 3.62 9.25
N TRP A 491 5.07 3.51 8.24
CA TRP A 491 3.83 2.75 8.35
C TRP A 491 4.12 1.26 8.16
N PRO A 492 4.05 0.43 9.21
CA PRO A 492 4.28 -0.98 9.02
C PRO A 492 3.13 -1.59 8.20
N ALA A 493 3.29 -2.83 7.77
CA ALA A 493 2.22 -3.50 7.03
C ALA A 493 0.92 -3.54 7.87
N PRO A 494 -0.26 -3.50 7.26
CA PRO A 494 -1.53 -3.57 7.99
C PRO A 494 -1.55 -4.77 8.95
N GLY A 495 -2.00 -4.55 10.18
CA GLY A 495 -2.01 -5.57 11.24
C GLY A 495 -0.65 -5.85 11.90
N LYS A 496 0.43 -5.16 11.50
CA LYS A 496 1.74 -5.26 12.18
C LYS A 496 1.96 -4.20 13.24
N TYR A 497 1.27 -3.06 13.18
CA TYR A 497 1.27 -2.12 14.29
C TYR A 497 0.19 -2.53 15.28
N ALA A 498 0.56 -2.65 16.56
CA ALA A 498 -0.40 -2.88 17.62
C ALA A 498 -1.33 -1.66 17.71
N THR A 499 -2.62 -1.89 17.55
CA THR A 499 -3.65 -0.94 17.96
C THR A 499 -4.04 -1.26 19.39
N MET A 500 -4.42 -0.26 20.17
CA MET A 500 -4.90 -0.48 21.54
C MET A 500 -6.20 -1.33 21.62
N ASP A 501 -6.82 -1.70 20.48
CA ASP A 501 -7.97 -2.64 20.37
C ASP A 501 -7.57 -4.12 20.36
N ASP A 502 -6.29 -4.46 20.28
CA ASP A 502 -5.86 -5.87 20.17
C ASP A 502 -6.05 -6.57 21.53
N ASP A 503 -7.30 -6.88 21.83
CA ASP A 503 -7.82 -7.53 23.04
C ASP A 503 -7.49 -9.02 23.11
N GLY A 504 -6.52 -9.49 22.30
CA GLY A 504 -6.11 -10.88 22.24
C GLY A 504 -7.00 -11.76 21.37
N SER A 505 -7.81 -11.18 20.47
CA SER A 505 -8.61 -11.93 19.49
C SER A 505 -7.81 -12.91 18.61
N GLY A 506 -6.47 -12.76 18.55
CA GLY A 506 -5.55 -13.71 17.94
C GLY A 506 -5.24 -15.00 18.73
N GLY A 507 -5.91 -15.25 19.87
CA GLY A 507 -5.65 -16.43 20.72
C GLY A 507 -4.37 -16.36 21.54
N GLY A 508 -3.74 -15.18 21.61
CA GLY A 508 -2.60 -14.90 22.48
C GLY A 508 -3.03 -14.51 23.90
N GLU A 509 -2.11 -14.56 24.85
CA GLU A 509 -2.34 -14.04 26.20
C GLU A 509 -2.74 -12.55 26.12
N ILE A 510 -3.86 -12.21 26.77
CA ILE A 510 -4.34 -10.82 26.85
C ILE A 510 -3.40 -10.06 27.78
N TYR A 511 -2.57 -9.17 27.23
CA TYR A 511 -1.74 -8.29 28.04
C TYR A 511 -2.54 -7.04 28.44
N PRO A 512 -2.53 -6.65 29.72
CA PRO A 512 -3.21 -5.44 30.15
C PRO A 512 -2.54 -4.21 29.52
N CYS A 513 -3.35 -3.32 28.96
CA CYS A 513 -2.91 -2.03 28.44
C CYS A 513 -2.25 -1.20 29.57
N ASN A 514 -1.12 -0.56 29.28
CA ASN A 514 -0.38 0.29 30.24
C ASN A 514 -1.03 1.68 30.44
N PHE A 515 -2.29 1.84 30.04
CA PHE A 515 -2.98 3.13 30.04
C PHE A 515 -4.43 2.96 30.47
N ASP A 516 -4.94 3.93 31.23
CA ASP A 516 -6.36 4.05 31.49
C ASP A 516 -7.05 4.68 30.28
N LEU A 517 -7.61 3.84 29.42
CA LEU A 517 -8.31 4.25 28.19
C LEU A 517 -9.64 4.98 28.48
N THR A 518 -10.15 4.91 29.71
CA THR A 518 -11.41 5.56 30.11
C THR A 518 -11.21 6.99 30.61
N ASN A 519 -9.95 7.36 30.88
CA ASN A 519 -9.59 8.66 31.42
C ASN A 519 -8.99 9.57 30.35
N ASP A 520 -9.67 10.67 30.02
CA ASP A 520 -9.17 11.67 29.06
C ASP A 520 -7.88 12.36 29.52
N ALA A 521 -7.60 12.37 30.83
CA ALA A 521 -6.38 12.93 31.40
C ALA A 521 -5.15 12.03 31.22
N THR A 522 -5.32 10.81 30.71
CA THR A 522 -4.22 9.89 30.37
C THR A 522 -3.29 10.49 29.32
N ILE A 523 -3.84 11.25 28.37
CA ILE A 523 -3.08 11.92 27.32
C ILE A 523 -3.74 13.24 26.91
N MET A 524 -3.10 14.36 27.29
CA MET A 524 -3.62 15.71 27.06
C MET A 524 -2.63 16.57 26.30
N LEU A 525 -3.10 17.23 25.25
CA LEU A 525 -2.35 18.25 24.55
C LEU A 525 -2.51 19.59 25.27
N PHE A 526 -1.40 20.24 25.58
CA PHE A 526 -1.35 21.61 26.07
C PHE A 526 -0.77 22.50 24.97
N PRO A 527 -1.59 23.38 24.37
CA PRO A 527 -1.11 24.28 23.34
C PRO A 527 -0.12 25.28 23.93
N SER A 528 0.82 25.70 23.09
CA SER A 528 1.74 26.78 23.37
C SER A 528 0.97 28.04 23.75
N THR A 529 1.13 28.50 24.99
CA THR A 529 0.57 29.78 25.42
C THR A 529 1.44 30.90 24.87
N THR A 530 1.15 31.37 23.65
CA THR A 530 1.65 32.67 23.19
C THR A 530 1.03 33.74 24.07
N THR A 531 1.72 34.13 25.13
CA THR A 531 1.34 35.26 25.98
C THR A 531 1.34 36.51 25.11
N SER A 532 0.12 36.95 24.81
CA SER A 532 -0.17 38.12 24.00
C SER A 532 0.48 39.38 24.56
N SER A 533 1.21 40.06 23.67
CA SER A 533 1.30 41.50 23.46
C SER A 533 2.09 42.45 24.38
N ASP A 534 2.43 42.18 25.64
CA ASP A 534 2.79 43.33 26.53
C ASP A 534 4.23 43.53 27.02
N CYS A 535 5.27 42.85 26.52
CA CYS A 535 6.63 43.14 27.00
C CYS A 535 7.70 43.27 25.91
N LYS A 536 7.89 44.51 25.46
CA LYS A 536 9.12 44.95 24.81
C LYS A 536 10.28 44.84 25.81
N LYS A 537 11.34 44.08 25.46
CA LYS A 537 12.75 44.18 25.93
C LYS A 537 13.42 43.00 26.69
N SER A 538 13.07 41.75 26.45
CA SER A 538 14.02 40.65 26.76
C SER A 538 14.14 39.65 25.62
N ILE A 539 15.35 39.54 25.06
CA ILE A 539 15.70 38.82 23.82
C ILE A 539 15.85 37.30 24.04
N THR A 540 15.62 36.79 25.24
CA THR A 540 15.61 35.34 25.51
C THR A 540 14.19 34.79 25.47
N THR A 541 13.47 34.99 24.37
CA THR A 541 12.15 34.38 24.15
C THR A 541 12.32 32.88 23.98
N LEU A 542 12.17 32.12 25.06
CA LEU A 542 11.87 30.69 24.95
C LEU A 542 10.65 30.56 24.05
N THR A 543 10.84 29.96 22.88
CA THR A 543 9.72 29.57 22.02
C THR A 543 8.86 28.60 22.79
N SER A 544 7.64 28.99 23.14
CA SER A 544 6.68 28.11 23.77
C SER A 544 6.33 27.00 22.76
N PHE A 545 6.69 25.77 23.09
CA PHE A 545 6.35 24.59 22.29
C PHE A 545 5.03 24.01 22.80
N ASN A 546 4.27 23.36 21.91
CA ASN A 546 3.17 22.50 22.36
C ASN A 546 3.75 21.34 23.17
N LYS A 547 3.04 20.91 24.20
CA LYS A 547 3.45 19.74 25.00
C LYS A 547 2.30 18.74 25.12
N LEU A 548 2.64 17.47 25.18
CA LEU A 548 1.72 16.37 25.40
C LEU A 548 2.01 15.79 26.79
N ASN A 549 1.06 15.89 27.71
CA ASN A 549 1.18 15.24 29.01
C ASN A 549 0.67 13.80 28.91
N LEU A 550 1.52 12.83 29.21
CA LEU A 550 1.20 11.40 29.17
C LEU A 550 1.28 10.77 30.56
N LYS A 551 0.28 9.96 30.92
CA LYS A 551 0.22 9.25 32.21
C LYS A 551 0.10 7.74 32.01
N PRO A 552 1.22 7.00 31.88
CA PRO A 552 1.17 5.54 31.89
C PRO A 552 0.88 5.00 33.29
N LEU A 553 0.51 3.72 33.39
CA LEU A 553 0.36 3.00 34.67
C LEU A 553 1.72 2.55 35.22
N GLU A 554 2.66 2.23 34.33
CA GLU A 554 4.04 1.86 34.65
C GLU A 554 5.03 2.39 33.60
N TYR A 555 6.26 2.62 34.02
CA TYR A 555 7.37 3.01 33.14
C TYR A 555 8.69 2.49 33.67
N TYR A 556 9.72 2.54 32.83
CA TYR A 556 11.04 2.02 33.16
C TYR A 556 12.09 3.12 33.03
N THR A 557 13.00 3.24 33.98
CA THR A 557 14.17 4.13 33.86
C THR A 557 15.42 3.33 33.54
N CYS A 558 16.23 3.82 32.61
CA CYS A 558 17.53 3.22 32.32
C CYS A 558 18.53 3.60 33.42
N ASN A 559 19.17 2.61 34.04
CA ASN A 559 20.17 2.86 35.07
C ASN A 559 21.54 3.23 34.49
N ASN A 560 21.71 3.11 33.17
CA ASN A 560 22.98 3.35 32.50
C ASN A 560 23.00 4.75 31.85
N PRO A 561 23.74 5.73 32.43
CA PRO A 561 23.75 7.11 31.96
C PRO A 561 24.37 7.27 30.57
N ILE A 562 25.15 6.30 30.08
CA ILE A 562 25.83 6.38 28.77
C ILE A 562 24.80 6.46 27.62
N PHE A 563 23.68 5.74 27.74
CA PHE A 563 22.63 5.76 26.72
C PHE A 563 21.96 7.14 26.63
N ALA A 564 21.57 7.70 27.78
CA ALA A 564 21.00 9.03 27.86
C ALA A 564 21.99 10.07 27.32
N GLN A 565 23.25 10.02 27.75
CA GLN A 565 24.28 10.96 27.31
C GLN A 565 24.50 10.90 25.78
N THR A 566 24.58 9.70 25.20
CA THR A 566 24.81 9.55 23.76
C THR A 566 23.62 10.06 22.93
N ALA A 567 22.40 9.74 23.37
CA ALA A 567 21.18 10.25 22.73
C ALA A 567 21.05 11.77 22.89
N PHE A 568 21.47 12.32 24.03
CA PHE A 568 21.53 13.77 24.28
C PHE A 568 22.51 14.46 23.34
N GLU A 569 23.74 13.94 23.20
CA GLU A 569 24.75 14.53 22.34
C GLU A 569 24.31 14.59 20.88
N LYS A 570 23.63 13.54 20.40
CA LYS A 570 23.02 13.52 19.06
C LYS A 570 21.92 14.57 18.89
N ASN A 571 21.23 14.94 19.97
CA ASN A 571 20.07 15.85 19.96
C ASN A 571 20.32 17.13 20.76
N ARG A 572 21.58 17.52 20.95
CA ARG A 572 22.00 18.57 21.88
C ARG A 572 21.27 19.90 21.65
N THR A 573 21.07 20.25 20.37
CA THR A 573 20.39 21.51 19.99
C THR A 573 18.93 21.53 20.47
N GLN A 574 18.23 20.41 20.38
CA GLN A 574 16.84 20.25 20.79
C GLN A 574 16.74 20.23 22.33
N CYS A 575 17.65 19.52 23.00
CA CYS A 575 17.74 19.53 24.46
C CYS A 575 18.00 20.95 25.02
N GLN A 576 18.92 21.69 24.39
CA GLN A 576 19.20 23.09 24.74
C GLN A 576 17.97 23.98 24.59
N ARG A 577 17.17 23.80 23.52
CA ARG A 577 15.90 24.53 23.35
C ARG A 577 14.87 24.23 24.43
N LEU A 578 14.94 23.06 25.06
CA LEU A 578 14.13 22.71 26.22
C LEU A 578 14.72 23.18 27.55
N GLY A 579 15.94 23.72 27.57
CA GLY A 579 16.67 24.08 28.78
C GLY A 579 17.13 22.86 29.59
N LEU A 580 17.55 21.81 28.89
CA LEU A 580 18.15 20.59 29.43
C LEU A 580 19.68 20.60 29.34
N ASP A 581 20.29 21.77 29.22
CA ASP A 581 21.72 21.98 29.03
C ASP A 581 22.44 22.48 30.29
N ASP A 582 21.73 22.54 31.43
CA ASP A 582 22.36 22.81 32.71
C ASP A 582 23.26 21.61 33.06
N PRO A 583 24.56 21.80 33.33
CA PRO A 583 25.44 20.70 33.73
C PRO A 583 25.00 20.01 35.04
N ASN A 584 24.10 20.63 35.82
CA ASN A 584 23.50 20.03 37.01
C ASN A 584 22.24 19.21 36.69
N ASP A 585 21.70 19.29 35.47
CA ASP A 585 20.60 18.43 35.07
C ASP A 585 21.10 17.02 34.86
N GLN A 586 20.60 16.10 35.70
CA GLN A 586 20.72 14.68 35.38
C GLN A 586 19.78 14.38 34.22
N LEU A 587 20.36 13.88 33.13
CA LEU A 587 19.61 13.38 31.99
C LEU A 587 19.13 11.97 32.27
N ASP A 588 17.84 11.78 32.09
CA ASP A 588 17.14 10.53 32.31
C ASP A 588 16.68 9.95 30.98
N MET A 589 16.65 8.63 30.92
CA MET A 589 16.05 7.90 29.82
C MET A 589 14.93 7.01 30.36
N VAL A 590 13.75 7.16 29.77
CA VAL A 590 12.53 6.46 30.18
C VAL A 590 12.02 5.60 29.03
N CYS A 591 11.58 4.39 29.32
CA CYS A 591 10.86 3.52 28.41
C CYS A 591 9.42 3.34 28.91
N ILE A 592 8.45 3.60 28.04
CA ILE A 592 7.02 3.44 28.31
C ILE A 592 6.48 2.40 27.32
N PRO A 593 6.22 1.16 27.76
CA PRO A 593 5.63 0.15 26.90
C PRO A 593 4.12 0.39 26.70
N SER A 594 3.57 -0.08 25.59
CA SER A 594 2.13 -0.01 25.31
C SER A 594 1.31 -0.94 26.20
N TYR A 595 1.86 -2.11 26.52
CA TYR A 595 1.30 -3.09 27.45
C TYR A 595 2.28 -3.29 28.61
N GLY A 596 1.81 -3.86 29.73
CA GLY A 596 2.63 -3.97 30.94
C GLY A 596 3.87 -4.88 30.84
N ASP A 597 4.46 -5.25 31.98
CA ASP A 597 5.77 -5.93 32.15
C ASP A 597 6.10 -7.12 31.23
N SER A 598 5.09 -7.79 30.68
CA SER A 598 5.27 -8.82 29.65
C SER A 598 5.97 -8.32 28.39
N ASP A 599 5.69 -7.07 27.99
CA ASP A 599 6.32 -6.45 26.82
C ASP A 599 7.85 -6.34 27.02
N ILE A 600 8.29 -5.88 28.19
CA ILE A 600 9.72 -5.71 28.47
C ILE A 600 10.45 -7.04 28.61
N LYS A 601 9.77 -8.11 29.04
CA LYS A 601 10.34 -9.46 29.04
C LYS A 601 10.53 -9.99 27.63
N ALA A 602 9.60 -9.70 26.72
CA ALA A 602 9.64 -10.14 25.33
C ALA A 602 10.72 -9.41 24.48
N LEU A 603 11.13 -8.18 24.84
CA LEU A 603 12.28 -7.48 24.25
C LEU A 603 13.53 -8.36 24.08
N ARG A 604 13.76 -9.28 25.03
CA ARG A 604 14.97 -10.10 25.07
C ARG A 604 15.05 -11.13 23.95
N HIS A 605 13.96 -11.40 23.24
CA HIS A 605 13.85 -12.58 22.39
C HIS A 605 13.35 -12.32 20.97
N ASN A 606 12.84 -11.12 20.62
CA ASN A 606 12.23 -10.90 19.30
C ASN A 606 12.49 -9.50 18.73
N SER A 607 12.82 -9.42 17.43
CA SER A 607 13.05 -8.17 16.68
C SER A 607 11.77 -7.38 16.39
N ASP A 608 10.60 -8.03 16.41
CA ASP A 608 9.31 -7.36 16.17
C ASP A 608 8.86 -6.46 17.35
N PHE A 609 9.68 -6.38 18.40
CA PHE A 609 9.36 -5.70 19.66
C PHE A 609 9.42 -4.17 19.59
N GLU A 610 10.17 -3.60 18.63
CA GLU A 610 10.41 -2.15 18.53
C GLU A 610 9.12 -1.31 18.36
N ILE A 611 8.02 -1.95 17.98
CA ILE A 611 6.73 -1.34 17.65
C ILE A 611 5.90 -0.98 18.92
N ARG A 612 6.23 -1.54 20.09
CA ARG A 612 5.36 -1.46 21.29
C ARG A 612 5.92 -0.60 22.42
N GLN A 613 6.97 0.17 22.17
CA GLN A 613 7.64 0.95 23.20
C GLN A 613 7.94 2.36 22.74
N MET A 614 7.73 3.30 23.65
CA MET A 614 8.17 4.67 23.47
C MET A 614 9.37 4.93 24.38
N PHE A 615 10.44 5.42 23.80
CA PHE A 615 11.62 5.86 24.53
C PHE A 615 11.60 7.39 24.62
N LEU A 616 11.86 7.89 25.82
CA LEU A 616 11.96 9.30 26.13
C LEU A 616 13.36 9.62 26.64
N ILE A 617 13.88 10.79 26.28
CA ILE A 617 15.04 11.40 26.90
C ILE A 617 14.68 12.76 27.47
N GLY A 618 15.15 13.07 28.67
CA GLY A 618 14.74 14.29 29.34
C GLY A 618 15.32 14.44 30.74
N SER A 619 14.56 15.11 31.60
CA SER A 619 14.86 15.24 33.02
C SER A 619 13.59 15.02 33.84
N LEU A 620 13.64 14.08 34.79
CA LEU A 620 12.57 13.84 35.76
C LEU A 620 12.30 15.09 36.60
N MET A 621 13.38 15.76 37.04
CA MET A 621 13.32 16.97 37.87
C MET A 621 12.58 18.12 37.18
N LYS A 622 12.85 18.33 35.89
CA LYS A 622 12.23 19.40 35.10
C LYS A 622 10.90 18.99 34.46
N ASN A 623 10.61 17.69 34.43
CA ASN A 623 9.55 17.07 33.65
C ASN A 623 9.51 17.62 32.22
N LYS A 624 10.60 17.42 31.47
CA LYS A 624 10.67 17.80 30.05
C LYS A 624 11.27 16.67 29.28
N TRP A 625 10.51 16.16 28.31
CA TRP A 625 10.84 14.93 27.61
C TRP A 625 10.79 15.12 26.11
N MET A 626 11.61 14.37 25.39
CA MET A 626 11.56 14.25 23.93
C MET A 626 11.45 12.78 23.56
N VAL A 627 10.69 12.48 22.53
CA VAL A 627 10.60 11.12 21.97
C VAL A 627 11.89 10.80 21.22
N ILE A 628 12.47 9.62 21.49
CA ILE A 628 13.61 9.08 20.75
C ILE A 628 13.29 7.77 20.05
N ILE A 629 13.90 7.55 18.90
CA ILE A 629 13.65 6.38 18.05
C ILE A 629 14.47 5.18 18.56
N ALA A 630 13.81 4.04 18.74
CA ALA A 630 14.39 2.79 19.25
C ALA A 630 15.69 2.37 18.52
N SER A 631 15.69 2.41 17.18
CA SER A 631 16.85 2.02 16.36
C SER A 631 18.11 2.85 16.64
N SER A 632 17.97 4.06 17.18
CA SER A 632 19.12 4.90 17.56
C SER A 632 19.79 4.46 18.86
N ILE A 633 19.11 3.64 19.67
CA ILE A 633 19.57 3.17 20.98
C ILE A 633 20.30 1.84 20.83
N PHE A 634 19.66 0.86 20.17
CA PHE A 634 20.13 -0.52 20.13
C PHE A 634 21.28 -0.78 19.15
N THR A 635 21.52 0.12 18.19
CA THR A 635 22.61 -0.04 17.21
C THR A 635 23.99 0.30 17.76
N LEU A 636 24.09 0.87 18.96
CA LEU A 636 25.32 1.50 19.43
C LEU A 636 26.14 0.69 20.43
N ILE A 637 25.58 -0.30 21.13
CA ILE A 637 26.21 -0.85 22.33
C ILE A 637 25.97 -2.36 22.46
N ASP A 638 27.04 -3.11 22.74
CA ASP A 638 27.05 -4.59 22.94
C ASP A 638 26.47 -5.04 24.30
N THR A 639 25.96 -4.12 25.12
CA THR A 639 25.48 -4.41 26.48
C THR A 639 24.04 -3.98 26.64
N ASP A 640 23.22 -4.89 27.16
CA ASP A 640 21.81 -4.63 27.41
C ASP A 640 21.65 -3.59 28.53
N PRO A 641 20.91 -2.49 28.31
CA PRO A 641 20.60 -1.55 29.38
C PRO A 641 19.83 -2.24 30.50
N THR A 642 20.19 -1.94 31.75
CA THR A 642 19.39 -2.36 32.91
C THR A 642 18.28 -1.35 33.17
N TRP A 643 17.06 -1.85 33.25
CA TRP A 643 15.86 -1.05 33.41
C TRP A 643 15.27 -1.26 34.81
N THR A 644 14.89 -0.17 35.48
CA THR A 644 14.18 -0.20 36.75
C THR A 644 12.71 0.13 36.52
N LEU A 645 11.81 -0.76 36.94
CA LEU A 645 10.36 -0.59 36.84
C LEU A 645 9.84 0.37 37.92
N HIS A 646 8.97 1.28 37.51
CA HIS A 646 8.24 2.22 38.37
C HIS A 646 6.75 2.12 38.09
N TYR A 647 5.95 2.05 39.16
CA TYR A 647 4.50 2.13 39.08
C TYR A 647 4.03 3.56 39.35
N VAL A 648 3.08 4.01 38.55
CA VAL A 648 2.50 5.34 38.64
C VAL A 648 1.30 5.33 39.57
N ASN A 649 1.35 6.15 40.62
CA ASN A 649 0.18 6.41 41.46
C ASN A 649 -0.72 7.50 40.85
N SER A 650 -1.95 7.61 41.36
CA SER A 650 -2.93 8.60 40.87
C SER A 650 -2.51 10.07 41.04
N SER A 651 -1.51 10.35 41.88
CA SER A 651 -0.97 11.70 42.09
C SER A 651 0.16 12.09 41.14
N ASN A 652 0.56 11.21 40.22
CA ASN A 652 1.64 11.53 39.28
C ASN A 652 1.24 12.63 38.29
N ILE A 653 2.18 13.55 38.08
CA ILE A 653 2.07 14.68 37.17
C ILE A 653 2.15 14.27 35.69
N GLY A 654 2.57 13.04 35.39
CA GLY A 654 2.77 12.54 34.02
C GLY A 654 4.05 13.07 33.38
N PHE A 655 4.27 12.69 32.13
CA PHE A 655 5.42 13.08 31.32
C PHE A 655 5.02 14.22 30.38
N ASP A 656 5.62 15.39 30.54
CA ASP A 656 5.45 16.51 29.60
C ASP A 656 6.40 16.32 28.40
N ILE A 657 5.86 15.73 27.33
CA ILE A 657 6.57 15.41 26.10
C ILE A 657 6.48 16.60 25.15
N TYR A 658 7.64 17.08 24.73
CA TYR A 658 7.78 18.16 23.78
C TYR A 658 8.18 17.59 22.43
#